data_AF-A0A7K7UIE1-F1
#
_entry.id   AF-A0A7K7UIE1-F1
#
_cell.length_a   1.000
_cell.length_b   1.000
_cell.length_c   1.000
_cell.angle_alpha   90.00
_cell.angle_beta   90.00
_cell.angle_gamma   90.00
#
_symmetry.space_group_name_H-M   'P 1'
#
loop_
_entity.id
_entity.type
_entity.pdbx_description
1 polymer ?
#
loop_
_entity_poly.entity_id
_entity_poly.type
_entity_poly.pdbx_seq_one_letter_code
_entity_poly.pdbx_strand_id
1 'polypeptide(L)'
;PGTDLKVTGIDFLKSQNSRQHHTDAYNIKNLVVRRGQAFQLQLSFSRELKAADKLALRFGIGEKPMKVRGTLMSLNPRREPDYSGWQISIVKSSGKECLLSVTSSPSAPVGKYILNVKTGTNIYKPENDAVYLLFNPWCESDVVFLADEAQRKEYVLNDTGYIYVGSAYSIYDRPWNFGQFEEFILDACMYLLDKSNLRLSSRRDPVFVSRAMSALVNANDDSGVLLGNWSGNYDRGTSPLDWIGSVSILQQYYKTKKPVCYGQCWVFAGVLTTVMRCLGIPSRCVSNFNSAHDTEENLRVDIYLNEFGEKLNRMSLDSVWNFHVWNDVWMKRTDLPSGFDGWQAIDSTPQEQSQGIFQCGPCPLKAIRDGDVYLPFDSKFVYAEVNADKVYWIVKKVNGKDKYIRINTETQGIGVNISTKAVGQDKREDITSQYKFPEGSEEERKAMQKASSFIRPSGIGIRARFASTAHVNDMDSKPGVLRETVSKTGLQLEITNTEVLYPGNPLELAITVKTSTPGNWTINLAGSCQLQSYTGKVEASLGYVKETVKLEGKSETKVPLKIAADSYMKTLASVEDEVLIHITAIAEVQGMDDKLTKETTMRFEYPPITVQMPEMAKLNEEFACAFIFKNKLNVPLDNCKLLVEGLGIFKMASFDQGDVKPGRIIKSEIICTPTRVGEKKIVAKLTSAQVKAISTEKAITITE
;
A
#
# COMPACT_ATOMS: atom_id res chain seq x y z
N PRO A 1 -54.46 -37.50 -11.00
CA PRO A 1 -53.77 -36.51 -10.14
C PRO A 1 -52.35 -36.24 -10.66
N GLY A 2 -52.15 -35.09 -11.31
CA GLY A 2 -50.83 -34.72 -11.84
C GLY A 2 -49.86 -34.49 -10.69
N THR A 3 -48.67 -35.10 -10.76
CA THR A 3 -47.62 -34.91 -9.77
C THR A 3 -47.17 -33.44 -9.73
N ASP A 4 -47.01 -32.88 -8.53
CA ASP A 4 -46.47 -31.54 -8.34
C ASP A 4 -45.08 -31.41 -8.98
N LEU A 5 -44.80 -30.26 -9.59
CA LEU A 5 -43.48 -29.98 -10.14
C LEU A 5 -42.45 -29.94 -9.01
N LYS A 6 -41.40 -30.74 -9.13
CA LYS A 6 -40.25 -30.75 -8.20
C LYS A 6 -38.98 -30.47 -8.99
N VAL A 7 -38.09 -29.68 -8.40
CA VAL A 7 -36.71 -29.55 -8.90
C VAL A 7 -35.93 -30.78 -8.46
N THR A 8 -35.22 -31.40 -9.38
CA THR A 8 -34.37 -32.57 -9.14
C THR A 8 -32.88 -32.22 -9.20
N GLY A 9 -32.52 -31.11 -9.86
CA GLY A 9 -31.13 -30.68 -10.00
C GLY A 9 -31.02 -29.22 -10.42
N ILE A 10 -29.84 -28.64 -10.17
CA ILE A 10 -29.40 -27.38 -10.74
C ILE A 10 -27.96 -27.53 -11.23
N ASP A 11 -27.69 -27.07 -12.44
CA ASP A 11 -26.34 -26.79 -12.92
C ASP A 11 -26.13 -25.27 -12.95
N PHE A 12 -25.09 -24.83 -12.26
CA PHE A 12 -24.70 -23.42 -12.20
C PHE A 12 -23.94 -22.95 -13.45
N LEU A 13 -23.68 -23.84 -14.41
CA LEU A 13 -22.93 -23.57 -15.64
C LEU A 13 -21.62 -22.82 -15.35
N LYS A 14 -20.96 -23.22 -14.26
CA LYS A 14 -19.88 -22.44 -13.63
C LYS A 14 -18.75 -22.12 -14.60
N SER A 15 -18.29 -23.10 -15.39
CA SER A 15 -17.20 -22.91 -16.34
C SER A 15 -17.50 -21.78 -17.34
N GLN A 16 -18.73 -21.70 -17.85
CA GLN A 16 -19.16 -20.65 -18.77
C GLN A 16 -19.34 -19.31 -18.05
N ASN A 17 -20.11 -19.30 -16.96
CA ASN A 17 -20.42 -18.08 -16.23
C ASN A 17 -19.14 -17.42 -15.68
N SER A 18 -18.24 -18.19 -15.07
CA SER A 18 -17.02 -17.63 -14.49
C SER A 18 -16.11 -17.00 -15.54
N ARG A 19 -15.98 -17.57 -16.74
CA ARG A 19 -15.23 -16.93 -17.84
C ARG A 19 -15.89 -15.63 -18.30
N GLN A 20 -17.21 -15.61 -18.45
CA GLN A 20 -17.95 -14.41 -18.87
C GLN A 20 -17.89 -13.29 -17.82
N HIS A 21 -17.79 -13.64 -16.54
CA HIS A 21 -17.73 -12.69 -15.43
C HIS A 21 -16.31 -12.34 -14.99
N HIS A 22 -15.27 -12.88 -15.63
CA HIS A 22 -13.87 -12.69 -15.24
C HIS A 22 -13.63 -13.11 -13.77
N THR A 23 -14.08 -14.32 -13.44
CA THR A 23 -14.01 -14.94 -12.10
C THR A 23 -13.58 -16.41 -12.16
N ASP A 24 -13.09 -16.89 -13.30
CA ASP A 24 -12.61 -18.26 -13.51
C ASP A 24 -11.28 -18.55 -12.79
N ALA A 25 -10.51 -17.51 -12.44
CA ALA A 25 -9.26 -17.65 -11.70
C ALA A 25 -9.45 -18.02 -10.22
N TYR A 26 -10.59 -17.68 -9.60
CA TYR A 26 -10.81 -17.93 -8.16
C TYR A 26 -10.79 -19.43 -7.86
N ASN A 27 -9.89 -19.85 -6.97
CA ASN A 27 -9.82 -21.22 -6.48
C ASN A 27 -10.92 -21.51 -5.44
N ILE A 28 -12.15 -21.67 -5.93
CA ILE A 28 -13.33 -21.95 -5.12
C ILE A 28 -14.29 -22.86 -5.88
N LYS A 29 -15.04 -23.72 -5.19
CA LYS A 29 -16.00 -24.65 -5.82
C LYS A 29 -17.27 -23.94 -6.28
N ASN A 30 -17.78 -22.99 -5.49
CA ASN A 30 -19.02 -22.26 -5.74
C ASN A 30 -18.94 -21.33 -6.95
N LEU A 31 -20.12 -20.90 -7.43
CA LEU A 31 -20.21 -19.90 -8.50
C LEU A 31 -19.83 -18.51 -7.95
N VAL A 32 -18.94 -17.83 -8.66
CA VAL A 32 -18.58 -16.43 -8.41
C VAL A 32 -18.98 -15.61 -9.64
N VAL A 33 -19.78 -14.57 -9.44
CA VAL A 33 -20.26 -13.68 -10.50
C VAL A 33 -20.14 -12.22 -10.05
N ARG A 34 -20.24 -11.30 -11.02
CA ARG A 34 -20.20 -9.85 -10.78
C ARG A 34 -21.60 -9.26 -10.97
N ARG A 35 -21.93 -8.26 -10.15
CA ARG A 35 -23.27 -7.63 -10.16
C ARG A 35 -23.57 -6.91 -11.48
N GLY A 36 -24.85 -6.75 -11.82
CA GLY A 36 -25.24 -6.03 -13.05
C GLY A 36 -25.01 -6.79 -14.37
N GLN A 37 -24.54 -8.03 -14.32
CA GLN A 37 -24.31 -8.86 -15.50
C GLN A 37 -25.10 -10.18 -15.40
N ALA A 38 -25.58 -10.66 -16.54
CA ALA A 38 -26.39 -11.86 -16.64
C ALA A 38 -25.54 -13.13 -16.50
N PHE A 39 -26.01 -14.11 -15.71
CA PHE A 39 -25.47 -15.46 -15.64
C PHE A 39 -26.58 -16.50 -15.85
N GLN A 40 -26.22 -17.70 -16.29
CA GLN A 40 -27.17 -18.75 -16.64
C GLN A 40 -27.22 -19.88 -15.61
N LEU A 41 -28.41 -20.46 -15.40
CA LEU A 41 -28.64 -21.61 -14.52
C LEU A 41 -29.52 -22.61 -15.25
N GLN A 42 -29.16 -23.89 -15.26
CA GLN A 42 -29.99 -24.96 -15.81
C GLN A 42 -30.68 -25.73 -14.69
N LEU A 43 -32.01 -25.69 -14.67
CA LEU A 43 -32.82 -26.47 -13.74
C LEU A 43 -33.26 -27.78 -14.39
N SER A 44 -33.20 -28.86 -13.62
CA SER A 44 -33.82 -30.14 -13.96
C SER A 44 -35.05 -30.37 -13.08
N PHE A 45 -36.13 -30.85 -13.67
CA PHE A 45 -37.41 -31.07 -12.99
C PHE A 45 -37.89 -32.53 -13.06
N SER A 46 -38.82 -32.90 -12.19
CA SER A 46 -39.50 -34.20 -12.21
C SER A 46 -40.34 -34.44 -13.48
N ARG A 47 -40.87 -33.35 -14.06
CA ARG A 47 -41.67 -33.30 -15.29
C ARG A 47 -41.49 -31.96 -15.98
N GLU A 48 -42.05 -31.81 -17.18
CA GLU A 48 -42.05 -30.54 -17.91
C GLU A 48 -42.71 -29.38 -17.15
N LEU A 49 -42.14 -28.18 -17.31
CA LEU A 49 -42.57 -26.91 -16.71
C LEU A 49 -43.77 -26.33 -17.48
N LYS A 50 -44.98 -26.47 -16.94
CA LYS A 50 -46.24 -25.98 -17.54
C LYS A 50 -46.52 -24.54 -17.13
N ALA A 51 -47.33 -23.82 -17.92
CA ALA A 51 -47.71 -22.41 -17.67
C ALA A 51 -48.24 -22.14 -16.25
N ALA A 52 -49.04 -23.07 -15.70
CA ALA A 52 -49.64 -22.96 -14.37
C ALA A 52 -48.66 -23.20 -13.20
N ASP A 53 -47.47 -23.73 -13.45
CA ASP A 53 -46.51 -24.05 -12.39
C ASP A 53 -45.92 -22.77 -11.79
N LYS A 54 -45.87 -22.73 -10.46
CA LYS A 54 -45.25 -21.63 -9.70
C LYS A 54 -43.76 -21.93 -9.50
N LEU A 55 -42.89 -21.27 -10.24
CA LEU A 55 -41.43 -21.33 -10.10
C LEU A 55 -40.89 -20.01 -9.53
N ALA A 56 -40.02 -20.07 -8.53
CA ALA A 56 -39.26 -18.92 -8.08
C ALA A 56 -37.84 -19.27 -7.63
N LEU A 57 -36.85 -18.50 -8.08
CA LEU A 57 -35.48 -18.55 -7.56
C LEU A 57 -35.37 -17.55 -6.41
N ARG A 58 -34.85 -17.99 -5.27
CA ARG A 58 -34.71 -17.18 -4.07
C ARG A 58 -33.24 -17.02 -3.71
N PHE A 59 -32.76 -15.79 -3.76
CA PHE A 59 -31.42 -15.42 -3.35
C PHE A 59 -31.50 -14.67 -2.01
N GLY A 60 -30.88 -15.22 -0.97
CA GLY A 60 -30.82 -14.60 0.36
C GLY A 60 -29.39 -14.21 0.73
N ILE A 61 -29.18 -13.03 1.32
CA ILE A 61 -27.89 -12.61 1.88
C ILE A 61 -28.02 -12.31 3.38
N GLY A 62 -27.01 -12.72 4.14
CA GLY A 62 -26.97 -12.62 5.61
C GLY A 62 -27.79 -13.69 6.32
N GLU A 63 -27.76 -13.68 7.66
CA GLU A 63 -28.35 -14.74 8.50
C GLU A 63 -29.87 -14.81 8.44
N LYS A 64 -30.54 -13.65 8.30
CA LYS A 64 -32.01 -13.54 8.30
C LYS A 64 -32.51 -12.73 7.10
N PRO A 65 -32.47 -13.31 5.87
CA PRO A 65 -32.91 -12.63 4.66
C PRO A 65 -34.40 -12.26 4.70
N MET A 66 -34.72 -11.00 4.39
CA MET A 66 -36.09 -10.49 4.35
C MET A 66 -36.33 -9.62 3.11
N LYS A 67 -37.49 -9.79 2.47
CA LYS A 67 -37.88 -8.99 1.29
C LYS A 67 -37.89 -7.49 1.59
N VAL A 68 -38.52 -7.10 2.69
CA VAL A 68 -38.63 -5.69 3.14
C VAL A 68 -37.28 -5.02 3.42
N ARG A 69 -36.23 -5.81 3.68
CA ARG A 69 -34.87 -5.29 3.89
C ARG A 69 -34.00 -5.36 2.63
N GLY A 70 -34.55 -5.81 1.50
CA GLY A 70 -33.81 -6.01 0.25
C GLY A 70 -32.73 -7.10 0.34
N THR A 71 -32.83 -8.01 1.32
CA THR A 71 -31.85 -9.09 1.55
C THR A 71 -32.34 -10.45 1.07
N LEU A 72 -33.60 -10.56 0.64
CA LEU A 72 -34.18 -11.73 0.00
C LEU A 72 -34.84 -11.32 -1.32
N MET A 73 -34.29 -11.77 -2.44
CA MET A 73 -34.88 -11.62 -3.76
C MET A 73 -35.62 -12.91 -4.11
N SER A 74 -36.79 -12.79 -4.73
CA SER A 74 -37.64 -13.94 -5.07
C SER A 74 -38.14 -13.79 -6.50
N LEU A 75 -37.33 -14.26 -7.44
CA LEU A 75 -37.45 -14.01 -8.87
C LEU A 75 -38.33 -15.08 -9.53
N ASN A 76 -39.36 -14.65 -10.26
CA ASN A 76 -40.23 -15.54 -11.02
C ASN A 76 -40.15 -15.17 -12.51
N PRO A 77 -39.71 -16.09 -13.39
CA PRO A 77 -39.49 -15.79 -14.81
C PRO A 77 -40.75 -15.49 -15.62
N ARG A 78 -41.94 -15.68 -15.04
CA ARG A 78 -43.24 -15.41 -15.69
C ARG A 78 -44.01 -14.27 -15.03
N ARG A 79 -43.37 -13.52 -14.14
CA ARG A 79 -43.96 -12.32 -13.52
C ARG A 79 -43.09 -11.12 -13.81
N GLU A 80 -43.70 -9.95 -13.67
CA GLU A 80 -42.96 -8.71 -13.74
C GLU A 80 -41.84 -8.67 -12.69
N PRO A 81 -40.71 -8.01 -13.02
CA PRO A 81 -39.61 -7.80 -12.09
C PRO A 81 -40.11 -7.18 -10.77
N ASP A 82 -39.51 -7.58 -9.65
CA ASP A 82 -39.76 -6.88 -8.40
C ASP A 82 -38.92 -5.60 -8.28
N TYR A 83 -39.14 -4.82 -7.22
CA TYR A 83 -38.39 -3.59 -6.95
C TYR A 83 -36.92 -3.82 -6.56
N SER A 84 -36.41 -5.07 -6.55
CA SER A 84 -35.01 -5.34 -6.21
C SER A 84 -34.04 -4.97 -7.33
N GLY A 85 -34.55 -4.76 -8.55
CA GLY A 85 -33.74 -4.54 -9.76
C GLY A 85 -33.07 -5.82 -10.29
N TRP A 86 -33.32 -6.98 -9.67
CA TRP A 86 -32.93 -8.26 -10.23
C TRP A 86 -33.93 -8.71 -11.30
N GLN A 87 -33.39 -9.33 -12.36
CA GLN A 87 -34.16 -9.80 -13.50
C GLN A 87 -33.94 -11.29 -13.69
N ILE A 88 -34.96 -11.96 -14.21
CA ILE A 88 -34.90 -13.38 -14.56
C ILE A 88 -35.73 -13.64 -15.82
N SER A 89 -35.24 -14.50 -16.71
CA SER A 89 -35.97 -14.93 -17.90
C SER A 89 -35.73 -16.41 -18.21
N ILE A 90 -36.67 -17.04 -18.92
CA ILE A 90 -36.49 -18.37 -19.50
C ILE A 90 -35.80 -18.18 -20.85
N VAL A 91 -34.57 -18.69 -20.97
CA VAL A 91 -33.81 -18.68 -22.23
C VAL A 91 -34.28 -19.84 -23.11
N LYS A 92 -34.43 -21.03 -22.51
CA LYS A 92 -34.87 -22.24 -23.19
C LYS A 92 -35.57 -23.15 -22.20
N SER A 93 -36.68 -23.77 -22.61
CA SER A 93 -37.37 -24.81 -21.84
C SER A 93 -37.64 -25.97 -22.77
N SER A 94 -37.13 -27.16 -22.43
CA SER A 94 -37.25 -28.35 -23.27
C SER A 94 -37.35 -29.60 -22.41
N GLY A 95 -38.45 -30.34 -22.54
CA GLY A 95 -38.69 -31.54 -21.74
C GLY A 95 -38.63 -31.23 -20.23
N LYS A 96 -37.73 -31.89 -19.51
CA LYS A 96 -37.57 -31.72 -18.04
C LYS A 96 -36.55 -30.65 -17.65
N GLU A 97 -35.99 -29.93 -18.61
CA GLU A 97 -34.93 -28.95 -18.38
C GLU A 97 -35.38 -27.53 -18.72
N CYS A 98 -34.92 -26.57 -17.92
CA CYS A 98 -35.15 -25.15 -18.15
C CYS A 98 -33.89 -24.35 -17.87
N LEU A 99 -33.40 -23.69 -18.91
CA LEU A 99 -32.30 -22.75 -18.86
C LEU A 99 -32.85 -21.37 -18.53
N LEU A 100 -32.37 -20.81 -17.43
CA LEU A 100 -32.73 -19.49 -16.93
C LEU A 100 -31.54 -18.55 -17.08
N SER A 101 -31.82 -17.28 -17.37
CA SER A 101 -30.85 -16.19 -17.25
C SER A 101 -31.25 -15.30 -16.08
N VAL A 102 -30.30 -15.01 -15.18
CA VAL A 102 -30.49 -14.16 -14.01
C VAL A 102 -29.53 -12.98 -14.11
N THR A 103 -30.04 -11.76 -13.95
CA THR A 103 -29.22 -10.55 -13.88
C THR A 103 -29.48 -9.88 -12.53
N SER A 104 -28.44 -9.70 -11.73
CA SER A 104 -28.55 -8.94 -10.49
C SER A 104 -28.57 -7.44 -10.76
N SER A 105 -29.13 -6.66 -9.85
CA SER A 105 -28.99 -5.19 -9.90
C SER A 105 -27.51 -4.78 -9.90
N PRO A 106 -27.07 -3.79 -10.69
CA PRO A 106 -25.72 -3.23 -10.61
C PRO A 106 -25.43 -2.55 -9.26
N SER A 107 -26.46 -2.32 -8.44
CA SER A 107 -26.35 -1.82 -7.06
C SER A 107 -26.69 -2.89 -6.01
N ALA A 108 -26.63 -4.17 -6.37
CA ALA A 108 -26.77 -5.27 -5.41
C ALA A 108 -25.63 -5.23 -4.37
N PRO A 109 -25.92 -5.53 -3.09
CA PRO A 109 -24.90 -5.76 -2.08
C PRO A 109 -23.87 -6.81 -2.51
N VAL A 110 -22.60 -6.56 -2.26
CA VAL A 110 -21.54 -7.56 -2.46
C VAL A 110 -21.52 -8.53 -1.28
N GLY A 111 -21.36 -9.82 -1.58
CA GLY A 111 -21.33 -10.86 -0.55
C GLY A 111 -21.70 -12.26 -1.04
N LYS A 112 -21.88 -13.16 -0.06
CA LYS A 112 -22.31 -14.55 -0.28
C LYS A 112 -23.84 -14.65 -0.23
N TYR A 113 -24.44 -15.03 -1.36
CA TYR A 113 -25.87 -15.27 -1.49
C TYR A 113 -26.18 -16.77 -1.44
N ILE A 114 -27.22 -17.15 -0.71
CA ILE A 114 -27.74 -18.53 -0.67
C ILE A 114 -28.93 -18.65 -1.61
N LEU A 115 -28.82 -19.57 -2.59
CA LEU A 115 -29.85 -19.88 -3.57
C LEU A 115 -30.71 -21.06 -3.13
N ASN A 116 -32.03 -20.89 -3.18
CA ASN A 116 -32.97 -22.00 -3.18
C ASN A 116 -34.03 -21.81 -4.28
N VAL A 117 -34.58 -22.92 -4.77
CA VAL A 117 -35.60 -22.91 -5.82
C VAL A 117 -36.91 -23.39 -5.25
N LYS A 118 -37.97 -22.59 -5.40
CA LYS A 118 -39.32 -22.90 -4.92
C LYS A 118 -40.23 -23.30 -6.08
N THR A 119 -40.83 -24.49 -5.99
CA THR A 119 -41.87 -24.96 -6.90
C THR A 119 -43.15 -25.31 -6.14
N GLY A 120 -44.17 -24.46 -6.22
CA GLY A 120 -45.38 -24.61 -5.39
C GLY A 120 -45.06 -24.54 -3.90
N THR A 121 -45.25 -25.64 -3.17
CA THR A 121 -44.88 -25.80 -1.76
C THR A 121 -43.47 -26.39 -1.55
N ASN A 122 -42.86 -26.97 -2.59
CA ASN A 122 -41.55 -27.60 -2.52
C ASN A 122 -40.43 -26.55 -2.54
N ILE A 123 -39.38 -26.79 -1.75
CA ILE A 123 -38.14 -25.99 -1.76
C ILE A 123 -36.98 -26.95 -2.02
N TYR A 124 -36.24 -26.68 -3.07
CA TYR A 124 -35.01 -27.37 -3.40
C TYR A 124 -33.81 -26.51 -2.98
N LYS A 125 -32.88 -27.13 -2.24
CA LYS A 125 -31.61 -26.53 -1.83
C LYS A 125 -30.48 -27.27 -2.55
N PRO A 126 -29.73 -26.59 -3.43
CA PRO A 126 -28.55 -27.17 -4.07
C PRO A 126 -27.48 -27.55 -3.05
N GLU A 127 -26.59 -28.48 -3.37
CA GLU A 127 -25.44 -28.82 -2.51
C GLU A 127 -24.45 -27.65 -2.40
N ASN A 128 -24.14 -27.00 -3.53
CA ASN A 128 -23.34 -25.78 -3.60
C ASN A 128 -24.25 -24.55 -3.70
N ASP A 129 -25.14 -24.37 -2.72
CA ASP A 129 -26.18 -23.31 -2.74
C ASP A 129 -25.65 -21.88 -2.68
N ALA A 130 -24.37 -21.67 -2.38
CA ALA A 130 -23.77 -20.35 -2.34
C ALA A 130 -23.37 -19.83 -3.74
N VAL A 131 -23.73 -18.57 -3.99
CA VAL A 131 -23.30 -17.74 -5.13
C VAL A 131 -22.63 -16.48 -4.58
N TYR A 132 -21.37 -16.27 -4.92
CA TYR A 132 -20.61 -15.09 -4.51
C TYR A 132 -20.86 -13.97 -5.54
N LEU A 133 -21.33 -12.82 -5.08
CA LEU A 133 -21.60 -11.66 -5.94
C LEU A 133 -20.62 -10.54 -5.61
N LEU A 134 -19.81 -10.14 -6.61
CA LEU A 134 -18.74 -9.14 -6.50
C LEU A 134 -19.11 -7.81 -7.17
N PHE A 135 -18.31 -6.77 -6.91
CA PHE A 135 -18.33 -5.54 -7.69
C PHE A 135 -17.97 -5.81 -9.16
N ASN A 136 -18.48 -4.97 -10.07
CA ASN A 136 -18.33 -5.18 -11.51
C ASN A 136 -17.66 -4.02 -12.26
N PRO A 137 -16.32 -4.04 -12.39
CA PRO A 137 -15.57 -3.07 -13.20
C PRO A 137 -15.89 -3.08 -14.70
N TRP A 138 -16.60 -4.09 -15.21
CA TRP A 138 -17.00 -4.23 -16.61
C TRP A 138 -18.42 -3.74 -16.89
N CYS A 139 -19.22 -3.43 -15.87
CA CYS A 139 -20.59 -2.96 -16.04
C CYS A 139 -20.65 -1.43 -15.95
N GLU A 140 -21.01 -0.75 -17.04
CA GLU A 140 -21.10 0.74 -17.09
C GLU A 140 -22.03 1.35 -16.04
N SER A 141 -23.04 0.58 -15.61
CA SER A 141 -23.98 0.99 -14.58
C SER A 141 -23.46 0.78 -13.15
N ASP A 142 -22.34 0.08 -12.97
CA ASP A 142 -21.69 -0.08 -11.67
C ASP A 142 -20.83 1.16 -11.35
N VAL A 143 -20.85 1.57 -10.09
CA VAL A 143 -20.06 2.71 -9.59
C VAL A 143 -18.56 2.44 -9.60
N VAL A 144 -18.11 1.19 -9.76
CA VAL A 144 -16.68 0.85 -9.94
C VAL A 144 -16.29 0.60 -11.41
N PHE A 145 -17.15 0.96 -12.37
CA PHE A 145 -16.85 0.79 -13.78
C PHE A 145 -15.53 1.45 -14.17
N LEU A 146 -14.64 0.68 -14.79
CA LEU A 146 -13.36 1.15 -15.29
C LEU A 146 -13.30 0.84 -16.79
N ALA A 147 -13.36 1.88 -17.62
CA ALA A 147 -13.55 1.73 -19.07
C ALA A 147 -12.39 1.01 -19.76
N ASP A 148 -11.15 1.32 -19.35
CA ASP A 148 -9.94 0.81 -19.97
C ASP A 148 -9.67 -0.67 -19.63
N GLU A 149 -9.52 -1.50 -20.66
CA GLU A 149 -9.33 -2.94 -20.49
C GLU A 149 -7.96 -3.30 -19.90
N ALA A 150 -6.90 -2.58 -20.27
CA ALA A 150 -5.56 -2.83 -19.74
C ALA A 150 -5.50 -2.49 -18.24
N GLN A 151 -6.16 -1.41 -17.82
CA GLN A 151 -6.30 -1.05 -16.42
C GLN A 151 -7.15 -2.07 -15.64
N ARG A 152 -8.22 -2.63 -16.23
CA ARG A 152 -8.97 -3.73 -15.59
C ARG A 152 -8.09 -4.98 -15.41
N LYS A 153 -7.26 -5.31 -16.41
CA LYS A 153 -6.29 -6.40 -16.30
C LYS A 153 -5.29 -6.13 -15.17
N GLU A 154 -4.72 -4.94 -15.09
CA GLU A 154 -3.73 -4.59 -14.05
C GLU A 154 -4.33 -4.47 -12.64
N TYR A 155 -5.41 -3.71 -12.49
CA TYR A 155 -5.92 -3.27 -11.19
C TYR A 155 -6.99 -4.20 -10.59
N VAL A 156 -7.39 -5.26 -11.31
CA VAL A 156 -8.34 -6.27 -10.82
C VAL A 156 -7.80 -7.68 -11.00
N LEU A 157 -7.31 -8.01 -12.21
CA LEU A 157 -6.96 -9.39 -12.56
C LEU A 157 -5.49 -9.75 -12.32
N ASN A 158 -4.57 -8.79 -12.23
CA ASN A 158 -3.17 -9.10 -11.95
C ASN A 158 -3.00 -9.49 -10.47
N ASP A 159 -2.50 -10.69 -10.20
CA ASP A 159 -2.30 -11.24 -8.86
C ASP A 159 -0.85 -11.11 -8.36
N THR A 160 0.00 -10.43 -9.13
CA THR A 160 1.36 -10.02 -8.76
C THR A 160 1.55 -8.52 -8.98
N GLY A 161 2.57 -7.92 -8.36
CA GLY A 161 2.91 -6.52 -8.58
C GLY A 161 4.21 -6.10 -7.92
N TYR A 162 4.48 -4.80 -7.92
CA TYR A 162 5.61 -4.20 -7.23
C TYR A 162 5.15 -3.13 -6.26
N ILE A 163 5.88 -3.02 -5.16
CA ILE A 163 5.79 -1.92 -4.22
C ILE A 163 7.13 -1.19 -4.25
N TYR A 164 7.11 0.11 -4.48
CA TYR A 164 8.33 0.92 -4.55
C TYR A 164 8.70 1.41 -3.15
N VAL A 165 9.96 1.25 -2.78
CA VAL A 165 10.48 1.56 -1.44
C VAL A 165 11.85 2.23 -1.56
N GLY A 166 12.52 2.48 -0.43
CA GLY A 166 13.86 3.06 -0.38
C GLY A 166 13.80 4.51 0.08
N SER A 167 14.23 5.45 -0.76
CA SER A 167 14.11 6.89 -0.49
C SER A 167 13.86 7.66 -1.79
N ALA A 168 13.50 8.94 -1.68
CA ALA A 168 13.37 9.83 -2.84
C ALA A 168 14.64 9.89 -3.72
N TYR A 169 15.82 9.55 -3.17
CA TYR A 169 17.11 9.56 -3.86
C TYR A 169 17.52 8.21 -4.46
N SER A 170 16.90 7.12 -3.98
CA SER A 170 17.22 5.74 -4.39
C SER A 170 15.97 4.88 -4.24
N ILE A 171 15.14 4.91 -5.29
CA ILE A 171 13.88 4.15 -5.37
C ILE A 171 14.18 2.79 -5.97
N TYR A 172 13.68 1.73 -5.34
CA TYR A 172 13.76 0.37 -5.87
C TYR A 172 12.45 -0.38 -5.65
N ASP A 173 12.24 -1.42 -6.45
CA ASP A 173 11.04 -2.24 -6.40
C ASP A 173 11.17 -3.42 -5.43
N ARG A 174 10.03 -3.80 -4.85
CA ARG A 174 9.83 -5.06 -4.13
C ARG A 174 8.69 -5.82 -4.79
N PRO A 175 8.96 -6.97 -5.43
CA PRO A 175 7.92 -7.87 -5.89
C PRO A 175 6.96 -8.26 -4.76
N TRP A 176 5.68 -8.32 -5.06
CA TRP A 176 4.64 -8.70 -4.11
C TRP A 176 3.60 -9.61 -4.76
N ASN A 177 3.34 -10.75 -4.11
CA ASN A 177 2.28 -11.68 -4.50
C ASN A 177 0.96 -11.26 -3.83
N PHE A 178 0.07 -10.61 -4.59
CA PHE A 178 -1.27 -10.26 -4.08
C PHE A 178 -2.13 -11.51 -3.90
N GLY A 179 -2.15 -12.41 -4.89
CA GLY A 179 -2.77 -13.73 -4.79
C GLY A 179 -4.26 -13.75 -4.47
N GLN A 180 -5.05 -12.77 -4.94
CA GLN A 180 -6.49 -12.67 -4.66
C GLN A 180 -7.35 -13.88 -5.08
N PHE A 181 -6.78 -14.76 -5.91
CA PHE A 181 -7.42 -15.95 -6.45
C PHE A 181 -6.99 -17.26 -5.78
N GLU A 182 -6.01 -17.20 -4.87
CA GLU A 182 -5.54 -18.37 -4.15
C GLU A 182 -6.62 -18.92 -3.20
N GLU A 183 -6.41 -20.16 -2.76
CA GLU A 183 -7.34 -20.87 -1.87
C GLU A 183 -7.65 -20.04 -0.60
N PHE A 184 -8.92 -20.02 -0.19
CA PHE A 184 -9.45 -19.31 0.98
C PHE A 184 -9.32 -17.78 1.00
N ILE A 185 -8.77 -17.14 -0.03
CA ILE A 185 -8.64 -15.67 -0.04
C ILE A 185 -10.00 -14.99 -0.22
N LEU A 186 -10.85 -15.51 -1.11
CA LEU A 186 -12.23 -15.00 -1.26
C LEU A 186 -13.05 -15.22 0.02
N ASP A 187 -12.91 -16.37 0.67
CA ASP A 187 -13.60 -16.64 1.94
C ASP A 187 -13.09 -15.73 3.07
N ALA A 188 -11.80 -15.42 3.10
CA ALA A 188 -11.22 -14.43 4.01
C ALA A 188 -11.84 -13.04 3.79
N CYS A 189 -11.96 -12.59 2.54
CA CYS A 189 -12.56 -11.30 2.21
C CYS A 189 -14.05 -11.24 2.57
N MET A 190 -14.79 -12.33 2.35
CA MET A 190 -16.19 -12.43 2.77
C MET A 190 -16.34 -12.42 4.30
N TYR A 191 -15.42 -13.06 5.02
CA TYR A 191 -15.37 -12.99 6.48
C TYR A 191 -15.08 -11.57 6.98
N LEU A 192 -14.20 -10.81 6.33
CA LEU A 192 -13.97 -9.40 6.65
C LEU A 192 -15.22 -8.55 6.42
N LEU A 193 -15.96 -8.77 5.33
CA LEU A 193 -17.26 -8.10 5.12
C LEU A 193 -18.25 -8.41 6.23
N ASP A 194 -18.28 -9.64 6.74
CA ASP A 194 -19.13 -10.01 7.87
C ASP A 194 -18.67 -9.38 9.19
N LYS A 195 -17.36 -9.34 9.42
CA LYS A 195 -16.75 -8.72 10.60
C LYS A 195 -16.90 -7.20 10.64
N SER A 196 -17.01 -6.54 9.49
CA SER A 196 -17.15 -5.07 9.38
C SER A 196 -18.37 -4.50 10.08
N ASN A 197 -19.36 -5.34 10.42
CA ASN A 197 -20.66 -4.92 10.94
C ASN A 197 -21.39 -3.89 10.04
N LEU A 198 -20.94 -3.71 8.79
CA LEU A 198 -21.65 -2.91 7.81
C LEU A 198 -23.05 -3.49 7.62
N ARG A 199 -24.05 -2.61 7.63
CA ARG A 199 -25.40 -2.99 7.19
C ARG A 199 -25.29 -3.64 5.81
N LEU A 200 -26.00 -4.73 5.57
CA LEU A 200 -25.97 -5.42 4.28
C LEU A 200 -26.29 -4.47 3.11
N SER A 201 -27.16 -3.47 3.32
CA SER A 201 -27.43 -2.43 2.33
C SER A 201 -26.21 -1.59 1.99
N SER A 202 -25.32 -1.31 2.94
CA SER A 202 -24.09 -0.53 2.76
C SER A 202 -23.01 -1.28 2.00
N ARG A 203 -23.04 -2.62 1.96
CA ARG A 203 -22.12 -3.43 1.16
C ARG A 203 -22.30 -3.28 -0.36
N ARG A 204 -23.29 -2.49 -0.81
CA ARG A 204 -23.44 -2.13 -2.23
C ARG A 204 -22.53 -0.97 -2.65
N ASP A 205 -22.01 -0.23 -1.68
CA ASP A 205 -21.32 1.02 -1.93
C ASP A 205 -19.82 0.84 -1.68
N PRO A 206 -18.97 1.02 -2.70
CA PRO A 206 -17.54 0.88 -2.55
C PRO A 206 -16.95 1.89 -1.55
N VAL A 207 -17.60 3.03 -1.29
CA VAL A 207 -17.13 4.01 -0.30
C VAL A 207 -17.11 3.40 1.10
N PHE A 208 -18.24 2.81 1.53
CA PHE A 208 -18.33 2.18 2.84
C PHE A 208 -17.50 0.90 2.94
N VAL A 209 -17.42 0.12 1.87
CA VAL A 209 -16.57 -1.09 1.85
C VAL A 209 -15.11 -0.71 1.96
N SER A 210 -14.62 0.27 1.20
CA SER A 210 -13.21 0.70 1.22
C SER A 210 -12.80 1.21 2.59
N ARG A 211 -13.63 2.07 3.20
CA ARG A 211 -13.41 2.60 4.55
C ARG A 211 -13.40 1.51 5.63
N ALA A 212 -14.31 0.53 5.53
CA ALA A 212 -14.31 -0.60 6.45
C ALA A 212 -13.09 -1.51 6.27
N MET A 213 -12.64 -1.73 5.02
CA MET A 213 -11.47 -2.56 4.76
C MET A 213 -10.16 -1.87 5.19
N SER A 214 -10.05 -0.55 5.07
CA SER A 214 -8.90 0.19 5.62
C SER A 214 -8.79 0.01 7.14
N ALA A 215 -9.91 -0.06 7.85
CA ALA A 215 -9.93 -0.35 9.29
C ALA A 215 -9.59 -1.82 9.59
N LEU A 216 -10.26 -2.76 8.91
CA LEU A 216 -10.17 -4.18 9.24
C LEU A 216 -8.87 -4.86 8.80
N VAL A 217 -8.10 -4.25 7.90
CA VAL A 217 -6.77 -4.77 7.57
C VAL A 217 -5.78 -4.52 8.72
N ASN A 218 -5.97 -3.49 9.54
CA ASN A 218 -5.19 -3.32 10.78
C ASN A 218 -5.92 -3.85 12.02
N ALA A 219 -5.15 -4.17 13.07
CA ALA A 219 -5.65 -4.85 14.25
C ALA A 219 -5.96 -3.95 15.45
N ASN A 220 -5.77 -2.63 15.33
CA ASN A 220 -5.70 -1.74 16.49
C ASN A 220 -7.02 -1.64 17.26
N ASP A 221 -8.17 -1.72 16.58
CA ASP A 221 -9.49 -1.58 17.22
C ASP A 221 -10.30 -2.89 17.14
N ASP A 222 -10.49 -3.40 15.92
CA ASP A 222 -11.46 -4.48 15.64
C ASP A 222 -10.84 -5.89 15.62
N SER A 223 -9.60 -6.05 16.12
CA SER A 223 -8.82 -7.28 15.95
C SER A 223 -8.78 -7.73 14.48
N GLY A 224 -8.55 -6.77 13.57
CA GLY A 224 -8.39 -6.98 12.13
C GLY A 224 -7.16 -7.82 11.76
N VAL A 225 -6.77 -7.77 10.48
CA VAL A 225 -5.87 -8.77 9.88
C VAL A 225 -4.46 -8.72 10.46
N LEU A 226 -3.83 -7.54 10.48
CA LEU A 226 -2.40 -7.37 10.77
C LEU A 226 -2.16 -6.46 11.97
N LEU A 227 -1.22 -6.85 12.82
CA LEU A 227 -0.70 -5.99 13.89
C LEU A 227 0.55 -5.25 13.42
N GLY A 228 0.56 -3.92 13.54
CA GLY A 228 1.70 -3.09 13.15
C GLY A 228 2.86 -3.16 14.15
N ASN A 229 4.10 -3.15 13.67
CA ASN A 229 5.29 -3.05 14.53
C ASN A 229 6.47 -2.39 13.79
N TRP A 230 7.01 -1.32 14.38
CA TRP A 230 8.16 -0.54 13.92
C TRP A 230 9.28 -0.45 14.97
N SER A 231 9.27 -1.37 15.95
CA SER A 231 10.25 -1.34 17.04
C SER A 231 11.64 -1.82 16.62
N GLY A 232 11.73 -2.57 15.52
CA GLY A 232 12.94 -3.29 15.11
C GLY A 232 13.18 -4.60 15.87
N ASN A 233 12.22 -5.05 16.70
CA ASN A 233 12.21 -6.38 17.34
C ASN A 233 10.92 -7.11 16.96
N TYR A 234 11.06 -8.31 16.40
CA TYR A 234 9.96 -9.13 15.90
C TYR A 234 9.87 -10.52 16.55
N ASP A 235 10.51 -10.75 17.69
CA ASP A 235 10.63 -12.07 18.36
C ASP A 235 9.30 -12.82 18.58
N ARG A 236 8.18 -12.10 18.65
CA ARG A 236 6.83 -12.65 18.90
C ARG A 236 6.00 -12.85 17.63
N GLY A 237 6.59 -12.73 16.45
CA GLY A 237 5.88 -12.85 15.18
C GLY A 237 6.81 -13.00 13.98
N THR A 238 6.29 -12.68 12.81
CA THR A 238 7.05 -12.62 11.56
C THR A 238 7.55 -11.19 11.35
N SER A 239 8.83 -11.05 11.00
CA SER A 239 9.38 -9.75 10.60
C SER A 239 8.59 -9.22 9.39
N PRO A 240 8.21 -7.92 9.37
CA PRO A 240 7.56 -7.31 8.21
C PRO A 240 8.33 -7.49 6.90
N LEU A 241 9.66 -7.63 6.99
CA LEU A 241 10.55 -7.86 5.85
C LEU A 241 10.52 -9.30 5.32
N ASP A 242 9.98 -10.27 6.06
CA ASP A 242 9.90 -11.68 5.65
C ASP A 242 8.66 -11.97 4.78
N TRP A 243 7.66 -11.10 4.77
CA TRP A 243 6.50 -11.24 3.88
C TRP A 243 6.84 -10.98 2.41
N ILE A 244 6.48 -11.93 1.53
CA ILE A 244 6.63 -11.82 0.06
C ILE A 244 5.27 -11.66 -0.65
N GLY A 245 4.18 -11.68 0.10
CA GLY A 245 2.83 -11.64 -0.43
C GLY A 245 1.76 -11.62 0.65
N SER A 246 0.52 -11.43 0.22
CA SER A 246 -0.66 -11.32 1.10
C SER A 246 -1.29 -12.66 1.45
N VAL A 247 -0.96 -13.72 0.69
CA VAL A 247 -1.67 -15.02 0.73
C VAL A 247 -1.54 -15.68 2.10
N SER A 248 -0.32 -15.86 2.58
CA SER A 248 -0.05 -16.51 3.87
C SER A 248 -0.65 -15.73 5.05
N ILE A 249 -0.59 -14.40 5.01
CA ILE A 249 -1.19 -13.51 6.00
C ILE A 249 -2.71 -13.72 6.07
N LEU A 250 -3.42 -13.61 4.95
CA LEU A 250 -4.88 -13.72 4.91
C LEU A 250 -5.36 -15.15 5.23
N GLN A 251 -4.65 -16.18 4.77
CA GLN A 251 -4.95 -17.57 5.13
C GLN A 251 -4.76 -17.83 6.63
N GLN A 252 -3.67 -17.33 7.22
CA GLN A 252 -3.44 -17.45 8.66
C GLN A 252 -4.51 -16.71 9.46
N TYR A 253 -4.84 -15.47 9.08
CA TYR A 253 -5.92 -14.71 9.70
C TYR A 253 -7.25 -15.45 9.59
N TYR A 254 -7.61 -15.92 8.40
CA TYR A 254 -8.87 -16.61 8.17
C TYR A 254 -8.96 -17.94 8.93
N LYS A 255 -7.86 -18.68 9.06
CA LYS A 255 -7.81 -19.93 9.82
C LYS A 255 -7.92 -19.70 11.34
N THR A 256 -7.20 -18.71 11.85
CA THR A 256 -7.07 -18.50 13.31
C THR A 256 -8.09 -17.52 13.88
N LYS A 257 -8.67 -16.66 13.03
CA LYS A 257 -9.52 -15.51 13.39
C LYS A 257 -8.83 -14.52 14.34
N LYS A 258 -7.50 -14.51 14.35
CA LYS A 258 -6.67 -13.67 15.22
C LYS A 258 -5.71 -12.82 14.38
N PRO A 259 -5.38 -11.59 14.82
CA PRO A 259 -4.38 -10.76 14.15
C PRO A 259 -3.06 -11.49 13.89
N VAL A 260 -2.46 -11.21 12.74
CA VAL A 260 -1.18 -11.73 12.30
C VAL A 260 -0.08 -10.72 12.65
N CYS A 261 0.97 -11.19 13.29
CA CYS A 261 2.14 -10.40 13.66
C CYS A 261 3.27 -10.64 12.64
N TYR A 262 3.93 -9.64 12.06
CA TYR A 262 3.67 -8.20 12.12
C TYR A 262 3.66 -7.59 10.70
N GLY A 263 3.13 -6.37 10.58
CA GLY A 263 3.12 -5.59 9.34
C GLY A 263 3.73 -4.19 9.51
N GLN A 264 4.14 -3.62 8.39
CA GLN A 264 4.46 -2.21 8.20
C GLN A 264 3.74 -1.70 6.94
N CYS A 265 3.83 -0.42 6.60
CA CYS A 265 2.99 0.22 5.57
C CYS A 265 2.85 -0.58 4.26
N TRP A 266 3.95 -1.08 3.67
CA TRP A 266 3.90 -1.86 2.43
C TRP A 266 3.18 -3.21 2.59
N VAL A 267 3.27 -3.83 3.76
CA VAL A 267 2.57 -5.09 4.07
C VAL A 267 1.07 -4.82 4.17
N PHE A 268 0.68 -3.74 4.87
CA PHE A 268 -0.71 -3.29 4.95
C PHE A 268 -1.27 -3.00 3.56
N ALA A 269 -0.56 -2.20 2.76
CA ALA A 269 -0.97 -1.86 1.40
C ALA A 269 -1.05 -3.08 0.47
N GLY A 270 -0.13 -4.03 0.61
CA GLY A 270 -0.15 -5.30 -0.10
C GLY A 270 -1.42 -6.11 0.21
N VAL A 271 -1.75 -6.26 1.50
CA VAL A 271 -2.94 -6.99 1.94
C VAL A 271 -4.22 -6.26 1.54
N LEU A 272 -4.28 -4.93 1.69
CA LEU A 272 -5.46 -4.14 1.32
C LEU A 272 -5.69 -4.21 -0.20
N THR A 273 -4.66 -4.13 -1.04
CA THR A 273 -4.80 -4.35 -2.49
C THR A 273 -5.43 -5.71 -2.77
N THR A 274 -4.93 -6.78 -2.15
CA THR A 274 -5.49 -8.13 -2.31
C THR A 274 -6.99 -8.17 -1.98
N VAL A 275 -7.38 -7.60 -0.84
CA VAL A 275 -8.78 -7.57 -0.40
C VAL A 275 -9.66 -6.80 -1.39
N MET A 276 -9.23 -5.61 -1.82
CA MET A 276 -10.00 -4.77 -2.74
C MET A 276 -10.15 -5.42 -4.12
N ARG A 277 -9.06 -5.96 -4.69
CA ARG A 277 -9.10 -6.70 -5.97
C ARG A 277 -9.97 -7.95 -5.88
N CYS A 278 -9.87 -8.69 -4.77
CA CYS A 278 -10.68 -9.89 -4.51
C CYS A 278 -12.18 -9.57 -4.51
N LEU A 279 -12.59 -8.43 -3.96
CA LEU A 279 -13.98 -7.96 -3.95
C LEU A 279 -14.44 -7.34 -5.28
N GLY A 280 -13.51 -7.11 -6.21
CA GLY A 280 -13.78 -6.53 -7.54
C GLY A 280 -13.72 -5.00 -7.59
N ILE A 281 -13.10 -4.35 -6.61
CA ILE A 281 -12.83 -2.90 -6.65
C ILE A 281 -11.44 -2.71 -7.26
N PRO A 282 -11.29 -2.00 -8.40
CA PRO A 282 -9.97 -1.78 -9.00
C PRO A 282 -9.07 -1.03 -8.03
N SER A 283 -7.87 -1.55 -7.78
CA SER A 283 -6.95 -1.00 -6.79
C SER A 283 -5.48 -1.14 -7.17
N ARG A 284 -4.65 -0.21 -6.65
CA ARG A 284 -3.18 -0.21 -6.82
C ARG A 284 -2.49 0.25 -5.53
N CYS A 285 -1.29 -0.27 -5.27
CA CYS A 285 -0.41 0.28 -4.24
C CYS A 285 0.19 1.60 -4.74
N VAL A 286 0.33 2.56 -3.83
CA VAL A 286 0.95 3.86 -4.07
C VAL A 286 2.02 4.09 -3.03
N SER A 287 3.23 4.43 -3.48
CA SER A 287 4.35 4.77 -2.62
C SER A 287 4.62 6.27 -2.70
N ASN A 288 4.54 6.95 -1.56
CA ASN A 288 4.90 8.35 -1.42
C ASN A 288 6.28 8.48 -0.80
N PHE A 289 7.21 9.22 -1.42
CA PHE A 289 8.54 9.43 -0.86
C PHE A 289 8.62 10.77 -0.15
N ASN A 290 9.37 10.79 0.96
CA ASN A 290 9.34 11.88 1.93
C ASN A 290 7.91 12.15 2.42
N SER A 291 7.22 11.10 2.89
CA SER A 291 5.84 11.22 3.38
C SER A 291 5.84 11.90 4.74
N ALA A 292 5.10 13.00 4.86
CA ALA A 292 4.95 13.69 6.14
C ALA A 292 3.94 12.96 7.03
N HIS A 293 4.25 12.87 8.32
CA HIS A 293 3.30 12.51 9.36
C HIS A 293 3.13 13.74 10.26
N ASP A 294 2.20 14.62 9.89
CA ASP A 294 1.84 15.85 10.61
C ASP A 294 0.85 15.51 11.72
N THR A 295 1.34 15.50 12.96
CA THR A 295 0.55 15.18 14.15
C THR A 295 -0.13 16.39 14.77
N GLU A 296 0.21 17.60 14.31
CA GLU A 296 -0.29 18.87 14.82
C GLU A 296 -1.41 19.48 13.96
N GLU A 297 -1.72 18.84 12.82
CA GLU A 297 -2.69 19.27 11.81
C GLU A 297 -2.42 20.70 11.32
N ASN A 298 -1.15 21.08 11.17
CA ASN A 298 -0.73 22.45 10.84
C ASN A 298 -0.12 22.60 9.43
N LEU A 299 -0.06 21.52 8.64
CA LEU A 299 0.56 21.39 7.32
C LEU A 299 2.05 21.74 7.29
N ARG A 300 2.75 21.56 8.40
CA ARG A 300 4.20 21.63 8.42
C ARG A 300 4.77 20.49 9.24
N VAL A 301 6.03 20.18 9.00
CA VAL A 301 6.81 19.24 9.80
C VAL A 301 8.02 19.96 10.35
N ASP A 302 8.11 20.03 11.67
CA ASP A 302 9.22 20.67 12.38
C ASP A 302 10.36 19.67 12.64
N ILE A 303 11.52 19.90 12.03
CA ILE A 303 12.73 19.07 12.14
C ILE A 303 13.74 19.76 13.05
N TYR A 304 14.04 19.14 14.18
CA TYR A 304 15.01 19.65 15.17
C TYR A 304 16.37 18.97 15.02
N LEU A 305 17.40 19.78 14.84
CA LEU A 305 18.79 19.38 14.68
C LEU A 305 19.64 19.94 15.81
N ASN A 306 20.73 19.26 16.18
CA ASN A 306 21.76 19.85 17.04
C ASN A 306 22.77 20.68 16.23
N GLU A 307 23.77 21.25 16.92
CA GLU A 307 24.81 22.08 16.29
C GLU A 307 25.77 21.34 15.35
N PHE A 308 25.68 20.02 15.28
CA PHE A 308 26.46 19.15 14.38
C PHE A 308 25.64 18.65 13.18
N GLY A 309 24.35 18.99 13.12
CA GLY A 309 23.42 18.53 12.09
C GLY A 309 22.67 17.23 12.44
N GLU A 310 22.88 16.66 13.63
CA GLU A 310 22.22 15.41 14.00
C GLU A 310 20.76 15.65 14.36
N LYS A 311 19.89 14.75 13.89
CA LYS A 311 18.45 14.82 14.17
C LYS A 311 18.14 14.46 15.62
N LEU A 312 17.32 15.29 16.26
CA LEU A 312 16.90 15.15 17.65
C LEU A 312 15.48 14.56 17.75
N ASN A 313 15.36 13.26 17.48
CA ASN A 313 14.06 12.55 17.40
C ASN A 313 13.14 12.68 18.62
N ARG A 314 13.66 13.02 19.81
CA ARG A 314 12.83 13.18 21.02
C ARG A 314 12.07 14.51 21.06
N MET A 315 12.35 15.44 20.14
CA MET A 315 11.85 16.82 20.19
C MET A 315 10.63 17.08 19.30
N SER A 316 10.29 16.16 18.39
CA SER A 316 9.07 16.24 17.58
C SER A 316 8.34 14.92 17.57
N LEU A 317 7.01 14.98 17.54
CA LEU A 317 6.15 13.83 17.22
C LEU A 317 5.94 13.70 15.70
N ASP A 318 6.16 14.79 14.96
CA ASP A 318 6.14 14.76 13.51
C ASP A 318 7.34 13.98 12.99
N SER A 319 7.13 13.31 11.86
CA SER A 319 8.19 12.59 11.18
C SER A 319 8.03 12.70 9.68
N VAL A 320 9.15 12.60 8.97
CA VAL A 320 9.15 12.40 7.53
C VAL A 320 9.67 11.00 7.30
N TRP A 321 8.82 10.15 6.74
CA TRP A 321 9.20 8.79 6.38
C TRP A 321 9.87 8.83 5.01
N ASN A 322 10.96 8.09 4.84
CA ASN A 322 11.65 7.99 3.55
C ASN A 322 10.69 7.55 2.45
N PHE A 323 9.76 6.66 2.81
CA PHE A 323 8.56 6.37 2.03
C PHE A 323 7.42 5.94 2.95
N HIS A 324 6.19 6.11 2.46
CA HIS A 324 4.98 5.52 3.01
C HIS A 324 4.17 4.88 1.88
N VAL A 325 3.45 3.80 2.16
CA VAL A 325 2.69 3.06 1.14
C VAL A 325 1.25 2.92 1.57
N TRP A 326 0.34 3.33 0.68
CA TRP A 326 -1.11 3.19 0.82
C TRP A 326 -1.72 2.65 -0.47
N ASN A 327 -3.04 2.77 -0.65
CA ASN A 327 -3.77 2.27 -1.81
C ASN A 327 -4.63 3.35 -2.48
N ASP A 328 -4.66 3.33 -3.81
CA ASP A 328 -5.73 3.98 -4.58
C ASP A 328 -6.80 2.96 -4.94
N VAL A 329 -8.07 3.33 -4.83
CA VAL A 329 -9.22 2.54 -5.27
C VAL A 329 -10.12 3.34 -6.20
N TRP A 330 -10.59 2.71 -7.28
CA TRP A 330 -11.40 3.37 -8.31
C TRP A 330 -12.89 3.28 -8.03
N MET A 331 -13.57 4.42 -7.94
CA MET A 331 -15.04 4.47 -7.81
C MET A 331 -15.62 5.84 -8.20
N LYS A 332 -16.91 5.87 -8.48
CA LYS A 332 -17.71 7.11 -8.45
C LYS A 332 -17.99 7.53 -7.01
N ARG A 333 -18.03 8.84 -6.75
CA ARG A 333 -18.33 9.47 -5.47
C ARG A 333 -19.70 10.11 -5.49
N THR A 334 -20.74 9.28 -5.54
CA THR A 334 -22.15 9.75 -5.54
C THR A 334 -22.57 10.46 -4.25
N ASP A 335 -21.75 10.35 -3.20
CA ASP A 335 -21.88 11.06 -1.93
C ASP A 335 -21.29 12.49 -1.96
N LEU A 336 -20.53 12.85 -3.01
CA LEU A 336 -19.87 14.14 -3.17
C LEU A 336 -20.44 14.94 -4.37
N PRO A 337 -20.14 16.26 -4.47
CA PRO A 337 -20.38 17.01 -5.69
C PRO A 337 -19.70 16.39 -6.92
N SER A 338 -20.21 16.71 -8.10
CA SER A 338 -19.64 16.21 -9.36
C SER A 338 -18.17 16.61 -9.51
N GLY A 339 -17.34 15.67 -9.99
CA GLY A 339 -15.94 15.92 -10.32
C GLY A 339 -14.92 15.28 -9.36
N PHE A 340 -15.37 14.52 -8.36
CA PHE A 340 -14.51 13.77 -7.42
C PHE A 340 -14.53 12.25 -7.63
N ASP A 341 -15.08 11.79 -8.76
CA ASP A 341 -15.00 10.40 -9.21
C ASP A 341 -13.55 10.01 -9.57
N GLY A 342 -13.30 8.70 -9.65
CA GLY A 342 -12.03 8.13 -10.08
C GLY A 342 -11.24 7.54 -8.91
N TRP A 343 -9.93 7.75 -8.89
CA TRP A 343 -9.05 7.25 -7.84
C TRP A 343 -9.31 7.94 -6.50
N GLN A 344 -9.40 7.13 -5.44
CA GLN A 344 -9.55 7.55 -4.06
C GLN A 344 -8.45 6.92 -3.21
N ALA A 345 -7.70 7.71 -2.44
CA ALA A 345 -6.71 7.22 -1.50
C ALA A 345 -7.39 6.60 -0.28
N ILE A 346 -6.97 5.39 0.09
CA ILE A 346 -7.30 4.73 1.36
C ILE A 346 -6.02 4.18 1.97
N ASP A 347 -5.95 4.18 3.29
CA ASP A 347 -4.77 3.66 4.00
C ASP A 347 -5.18 2.81 5.20
N SER A 348 -4.61 1.62 5.27
CA SER A 348 -4.79 0.68 6.38
C SER A 348 -3.66 0.72 7.40
N THR A 349 -2.63 1.53 7.19
CA THR A 349 -1.58 1.75 8.18
C THR A 349 -2.18 2.55 9.35
N PRO A 350 -2.11 2.06 10.61
CA PRO A 350 -2.73 2.73 11.73
C PRO A 350 -1.88 3.92 12.21
N GLN A 351 -1.96 5.05 11.49
CA GLN A 351 -1.30 6.31 11.82
C GLN A 351 -2.22 7.19 12.69
N GLU A 352 -3.31 7.68 12.12
CA GLU A 352 -4.26 8.58 12.78
C GLU A 352 -5.66 7.96 12.91
N GLN A 353 -6.39 8.37 13.94
CA GLN A 353 -7.77 7.94 14.16
C GLN A 353 -8.75 8.84 13.42
N SER A 354 -9.57 8.26 12.55
CA SER A 354 -10.70 8.92 11.94
C SER A 354 -12.00 8.46 12.58
N GLN A 355 -12.71 9.40 13.21
CA GLN A 355 -13.95 9.11 13.96
C GLN A 355 -13.75 8.09 15.09
N GLY A 356 -12.57 8.12 15.73
CA GLY A 356 -12.21 7.26 16.86
C GLY A 356 -11.76 5.84 16.48
N ILE A 357 -11.53 5.57 15.20
CA ILE A 357 -11.09 4.28 14.66
C ILE A 357 -9.86 4.51 13.77
N PHE A 358 -8.88 3.61 13.80
CA PHE A 358 -7.75 3.61 12.86
C PHE A 358 -8.21 3.20 11.46
N GLN A 359 -8.67 4.18 10.68
CA GLN A 359 -9.16 4.06 9.31
C GLN A 359 -8.83 5.34 8.55
N CYS A 360 -8.56 5.24 7.25
CA CYS A 360 -8.26 6.40 6.41
C CYS A 360 -8.90 6.27 5.03
N GLY A 361 -9.58 7.34 4.60
CA GLY A 361 -10.21 7.46 3.29
C GLY A 361 -11.61 6.81 3.20
N PRO A 362 -12.20 6.73 2.00
CA PRO A 362 -11.64 7.12 0.70
C PRO A 362 -11.58 8.64 0.50
N CYS A 363 -10.39 9.15 0.19
CA CYS A 363 -10.13 10.56 -0.12
C CYS A 363 -9.94 10.77 -1.63
N PRO A 364 -10.70 11.63 -2.32
CA PRO A 364 -10.51 11.86 -3.75
C PRO A 364 -9.14 12.45 -4.05
N LEU A 365 -8.38 11.87 -5.00
CA LEU A 365 -7.07 12.40 -5.40
C LEU A 365 -7.15 13.85 -5.88
N LYS A 366 -8.24 14.19 -6.57
CA LYS A 366 -8.50 15.58 -6.97
C LYS A 366 -8.65 16.51 -5.77
N ALA A 367 -9.32 16.08 -4.70
CA ALA A 367 -9.49 16.91 -3.50
C ALA A 367 -8.15 17.17 -2.82
N ILE A 368 -7.26 16.16 -2.81
CA ILE A 368 -5.87 16.30 -2.35
C ILE A 368 -5.14 17.31 -3.23
N ARG A 369 -5.16 17.13 -4.56
CA ARG A 369 -4.46 18.02 -5.49
C ARG A 369 -4.93 19.47 -5.42
N ASP A 370 -6.23 19.69 -5.35
CA ASP A 370 -6.85 21.01 -5.45
C ASP A 370 -7.02 21.70 -4.06
N GLY A 371 -6.52 21.08 -2.97
CA GLY A 371 -6.59 21.63 -1.61
C GLY A 371 -7.98 21.66 -0.98
N ASP A 372 -8.91 20.81 -1.44
CA ASP A 372 -10.29 20.68 -0.95
C ASP A 372 -10.38 19.82 0.33
N VAL A 373 -9.56 20.16 1.33
CA VAL A 373 -9.37 19.35 2.54
C VAL A 373 -10.58 19.30 3.49
N TYR A 374 -11.64 20.04 3.18
CA TYR A 374 -12.92 19.99 3.92
C TYR A 374 -13.81 18.81 3.50
N LEU A 375 -13.50 18.15 2.36
CA LEU A 375 -14.28 17.02 1.87
C LEU A 375 -13.95 15.74 2.64
N PRO A 376 -14.94 14.87 2.88
CA PRO A 376 -14.68 13.57 3.46
C PRO A 376 -14.07 12.60 2.42
N PHE A 377 -13.26 11.64 2.83
CA PHE A 377 -12.80 11.39 4.19
C PHE A 377 -11.33 11.73 4.35
N ASP A 378 -10.93 12.20 5.53
CA ASP A 378 -9.53 12.29 5.97
C ASP A 378 -8.62 13.17 5.09
N SER A 379 -9.22 14.03 4.26
CA SER A 379 -8.50 14.82 3.25
C SER A 379 -7.44 15.75 3.83
N LYS A 380 -7.60 16.23 5.07
CA LYS A 380 -6.57 17.04 5.75
C LYS A 380 -5.30 16.24 6.00
N PHE A 381 -5.44 15.05 6.56
CA PHE A 381 -4.33 14.17 6.88
C PHE A 381 -3.60 13.75 5.60
N VAL A 382 -4.33 13.24 4.61
CA VAL A 382 -3.73 12.79 3.34
C VAL A 382 -3.11 13.96 2.57
N TYR A 383 -3.67 15.17 2.64
CA TYR A 383 -3.06 16.37 2.06
C TYR A 383 -1.73 16.72 2.72
N ALA A 384 -1.66 16.65 4.06
CA ALA A 384 -0.43 16.92 4.80
C ALA A 384 0.68 15.93 4.40
N GLU A 385 0.35 14.65 4.23
CA GLU A 385 1.34 13.61 3.86
C GLU A 385 2.10 13.93 2.55
N VAL A 386 1.48 14.67 1.64
CA VAL A 386 2.05 15.00 0.32
C VAL A 386 2.37 16.49 0.11
N ASN A 387 1.93 17.41 0.98
CA ASN A 387 2.11 18.85 0.77
C ASN A 387 2.64 19.62 2.00
N ALA A 388 2.93 18.97 3.13
CA ALA A 388 3.43 19.70 4.30
C ALA A 388 4.77 20.42 4.00
N ASP A 389 4.94 21.63 4.54
CA ASP A 389 6.21 22.37 4.45
C ASP A 389 7.18 21.86 5.53
N LYS A 390 8.45 21.64 5.20
CA LYS A 390 9.49 21.28 6.19
C LYS A 390 10.12 22.53 6.80
N VAL A 391 10.20 22.58 8.13
CA VAL A 391 10.88 23.68 8.84
C VAL A 391 12.01 23.11 9.68
N TYR A 392 13.23 23.59 9.43
CA TYR A 392 14.43 23.15 10.13
C TYR A 392 14.79 24.10 11.27
N TRP A 393 15.06 23.53 12.44
CA TRP A 393 15.43 24.23 13.66
C TRP A 393 16.74 23.69 14.22
N ILE A 394 17.70 24.56 14.53
CA ILE A 394 18.84 24.21 15.39
C ILE A 394 18.46 24.44 16.85
N VAL A 395 18.74 23.44 17.67
CA VAL A 395 18.62 23.49 19.12
C VAL A 395 20.00 23.66 19.73
N LYS A 396 20.22 24.79 20.42
CA LYS A 396 21.46 25.10 21.12
C LYS A 396 21.22 25.22 22.62
N LYS A 397 22.17 24.79 23.44
CA LYS A 397 22.14 25.10 24.87
C LYS A 397 22.82 26.43 25.14
N VAL A 398 22.05 27.43 25.57
CA VAL A 398 22.55 28.74 25.98
C VAL A 398 22.18 28.96 27.44
N ASN A 399 23.17 29.14 28.31
CA ASN A 399 22.98 29.30 29.76
C ASN A 399 22.13 28.17 30.38
N GLY A 400 22.32 26.93 29.90
CA GLY A 400 21.59 25.75 30.38
C GLY A 400 20.15 25.63 29.86
N LYS A 401 19.66 26.55 29.02
CA LYS A 401 18.33 26.49 28.39
C LYS A 401 18.44 26.20 26.89
N ASP A 402 17.47 25.48 26.36
CA ASP A 402 17.38 25.23 24.93
C ASP A 402 16.91 26.50 24.21
N LYS A 403 17.68 26.89 23.20
CA LYS A 403 17.39 27.98 22.27
C LYS A 403 17.13 27.39 20.90
N TYR A 404 15.97 27.71 20.33
CA TYR A 404 15.51 27.25 19.03
C TYR A 404 15.78 28.32 17.98
N ILE A 405 16.46 27.95 16.89
CA ILE A 405 16.83 28.86 15.83
C ILE A 405 16.34 28.27 14.52
N ARG A 406 15.39 28.92 13.85
CA ARG A 406 14.97 28.51 12.50
C ARG A 406 16.13 28.73 11.54
N ILE A 407 16.49 27.70 10.78
CA ILE A 407 17.61 27.75 9.83
C ILE A 407 17.19 27.63 8.38
N ASN A 408 16.09 26.93 8.10
CA ASN A 408 15.61 26.73 6.74
C ASN A 408 14.12 26.42 6.72
N THR A 409 13.49 26.71 5.59
CA THR A 409 12.15 26.26 5.24
C THR A 409 12.18 25.71 3.82
N GLU A 410 11.72 24.48 3.65
CA GLU A 410 11.68 23.77 2.36
C GLU A 410 10.24 23.42 2.05
N THR A 411 9.75 23.94 0.92
CA THR A 411 8.33 23.87 0.55
C THR A 411 8.03 22.77 -0.48
N GLN A 412 9.08 22.19 -1.06
CA GLN A 412 9.01 21.24 -2.18
C GLN A 412 9.49 19.83 -1.81
N GLY A 413 9.82 19.62 -0.53
CA GLY A 413 10.56 18.45 -0.08
C GLY A 413 9.71 17.26 0.37
N ILE A 414 8.40 17.46 0.55
CA ILE A 414 7.43 16.44 0.97
C ILE A 414 6.61 15.99 -0.23
N GLY A 415 6.25 14.71 -0.25
CA GLY A 415 5.30 14.22 -1.25
C GLY A 415 5.90 14.06 -2.65
N VAL A 416 7.12 13.54 -2.74
CA VAL A 416 7.87 13.47 -4.02
C VAL A 416 7.84 12.07 -4.61
N ASN A 417 8.01 11.98 -5.94
CA ASN A 417 8.07 10.73 -6.68
C ASN A 417 6.93 9.75 -6.33
N ILE A 418 5.70 10.23 -6.16
CA ILE A 418 4.56 9.38 -5.79
C ILE A 418 4.39 8.33 -6.89
N SER A 419 4.56 7.06 -6.53
CA SER A 419 4.85 5.99 -7.49
C SER A 419 3.85 4.85 -7.40
N THR A 420 3.53 4.27 -8.55
CA THR A 420 2.78 3.01 -8.65
C THR A 420 3.38 2.13 -9.75
N LYS A 421 2.91 0.88 -9.85
CA LYS A 421 3.30 -0.01 -10.95
C LYS A 421 2.56 0.41 -12.21
N ALA A 422 3.29 0.54 -13.32
CA ALA A 422 2.71 0.85 -14.62
C ALA A 422 1.79 -0.28 -15.11
N VAL A 423 0.72 0.11 -15.83
CA VAL A 423 -0.24 -0.83 -16.42
C VAL A 423 0.47 -1.79 -17.37
N GLY A 424 0.38 -3.09 -17.07
CA GLY A 424 0.92 -4.16 -17.91
C GLY A 424 2.44 -4.16 -18.04
N GLN A 425 3.16 -3.38 -17.25
CA GLN A 425 4.62 -3.27 -17.31
C GLN A 425 5.23 -3.37 -15.91
N ASP A 426 6.38 -4.02 -15.85
CA ASP A 426 7.15 -4.23 -14.63
C ASP A 426 8.09 -3.06 -14.36
N LYS A 427 7.52 -1.85 -14.36
CA LYS A 427 8.25 -0.59 -14.19
C LYS A 427 7.47 0.41 -13.38
N ARG A 428 8.20 1.34 -12.77
CA ARG A 428 7.65 2.45 -12.00
C ARG A 428 6.92 3.43 -12.93
N GLU A 429 5.73 3.84 -12.52
CA GLU A 429 5.01 4.99 -13.04
C GLU A 429 4.96 6.07 -11.96
N ASP A 430 5.35 7.29 -12.34
CA ASP A 430 5.23 8.46 -11.46
C ASP A 430 3.86 9.11 -11.65
N ILE A 431 3.10 9.19 -10.55
CA ILE A 431 1.74 9.73 -10.49
C ILE A 431 1.65 10.95 -9.59
N THR A 432 2.77 11.63 -9.28
CA THR A 432 2.82 12.81 -8.41
C THR A 432 1.83 13.90 -8.84
N SER A 433 1.68 14.10 -10.15
CA SER A 433 0.76 15.08 -10.74
C SER A 433 -0.74 14.79 -10.49
N GLN A 434 -1.08 13.57 -10.07
CA GLN A 434 -2.44 13.22 -9.66
C GLN A 434 -2.76 13.71 -8.25
N TYR A 435 -1.73 13.93 -7.42
CA TYR A 435 -1.83 14.29 -6.00
C TYR A 435 -1.53 15.75 -5.70
N LYS A 436 -0.69 16.41 -6.51
CA LYS A 436 -0.30 17.81 -6.30
C LYS A 436 0.10 18.49 -7.62
N PHE A 437 0.03 19.81 -7.63
CA PHE A 437 0.52 20.62 -8.75
C PHE A 437 2.06 20.63 -8.77
N PRO A 438 2.69 20.96 -9.92
CA PRO A 438 4.14 21.05 -10.01
C PRO A 438 4.73 22.01 -8.97
N GLU A 439 5.81 21.60 -8.32
CA GLU A 439 6.48 22.40 -7.30
C GLU A 439 6.94 23.76 -7.85
N GLY A 440 6.73 24.81 -7.05
CA GLY A 440 7.05 26.19 -7.44
C GLY A 440 6.05 26.86 -8.38
N SER A 441 4.97 26.19 -8.79
CA SER A 441 3.88 26.79 -9.57
C SER A 441 2.97 27.67 -8.70
N GLU A 442 2.22 28.58 -9.34
CA GLU A 442 1.26 29.43 -8.63
C GLU A 442 0.05 28.61 -8.12
N GLU A 443 -0.35 27.59 -8.89
CA GLU A 443 -1.43 26.65 -8.57
C GLU A 443 -1.14 25.86 -7.30
N GLU A 444 0.10 25.40 -7.16
CA GLU A 444 0.59 24.65 -5.99
C GLU A 444 0.44 25.50 -4.72
N ARG A 445 0.99 26.72 -4.70
CA ARG A 445 0.85 27.62 -3.54
C ARG A 445 -0.61 28.06 -3.31
N LYS A 446 -1.43 28.19 -4.35
CA LYS A 446 -2.89 28.45 -4.20
C LYS A 446 -3.61 27.28 -3.54
N ALA A 447 -3.28 26.05 -3.89
CA ALA A 447 -3.83 24.86 -3.25
C ALA A 447 -3.44 24.79 -1.77
N MET A 448 -2.18 25.09 -1.44
CA MET A 448 -1.71 25.18 -0.05
C MET A 448 -2.46 26.26 0.73
N GLN A 449 -2.60 27.48 0.18
CA GLN A 449 -3.37 28.56 0.80
C GLN A 449 -4.82 28.17 1.08
N LYS A 450 -5.45 27.50 0.11
CA LYS A 450 -6.82 27.00 0.24
C LYS A 450 -6.91 25.95 1.33
N ALA A 451 -6.02 24.96 1.37
CA ALA A 451 -5.99 23.93 2.40
C ALA A 451 -5.78 24.53 3.80
N SER A 452 -4.80 25.43 3.96
CA SER A 452 -4.53 26.14 5.22
C SER A 452 -5.73 26.95 5.71
N SER A 453 -6.58 27.47 4.82
CA SER A 453 -7.79 28.22 5.21
C SER A 453 -8.85 27.38 5.94
N PHE A 454 -8.82 26.05 5.76
CA PHE A 454 -9.74 25.10 6.42
C PHE A 454 -9.15 24.46 7.68
N ILE A 455 -7.91 24.82 8.02
CA ILE A 455 -7.24 24.40 9.23
C ILE A 455 -7.54 25.43 10.30
N ARG A 456 -8.00 24.95 11.46
CA ARG A 456 -8.27 25.86 12.57
C ARG A 456 -6.92 26.37 13.06
N PRO A 457 -6.78 27.69 13.37
CA PRO A 457 -5.67 28.12 14.20
C PRO A 457 -5.78 27.32 15.48
N SER A 458 -4.82 26.45 15.75
CA SER A 458 -4.82 25.63 16.95
C SER A 458 -4.91 26.60 18.13
N GLY A 459 -6.04 26.60 18.83
CA GLY A 459 -6.10 27.16 20.17
C GLY A 459 -4.99 26.46 20.94
N ILE A 460 -4.02 27.24 21.43
CA ILE A 460 -2.79 26.80 22.08
C ILE A 460 -3.06 25.57 22.94
N GLY A 461 -2.70 24.42 22.41
CA GLY A 461 -2.97 23.11 22.95
C GLY A 461 -1.91 22.14 22.44
N ILE A 462 -0.66 22.57 22.51
CA ILE A 462 0.54 21.81 22.19
C ILE A 462 0.49 20.52 23.01
N ARG A 463 0.22 19.38 22.36
CA ARG A 463 0.25 18.04 22.99
C ARG A 463 1.68 17.51 23.20
N ALA A 464 2.69 18.39 23.23
CA ALA A 464 4.02 18.04 23.71
C ALA A 464 4.13 18.24 25.23
N ARG A 465 4.37 17.16 25.99
CA ARG A 465 4.62 17.17 27.45
C ARG A 465 5.89 17.93 27.90
N PHE A 466 6.50 18.75 27.05
CA PHE A 466 7.77 19.43 27.33
C PHE A 466 7.78 20.93 27.03
N ALA A 467 6.65 21.53 26.67
CA ALA A 467 6.57 22.97 26.41
C ALA A 467 6.05 23.77 27.63
N SER A 468 6.76 23.71 28.75
CA SER A 468 6.72 24.79 29.74
C SER A 468 7.98 25.62 29.59
N THR A 469 8.01 26.57 28.65
CA THR A 469 8.83 27.82 28.61
C THR A 469 9.08 28.43 27.22
N ALA A 470 8.22 28.20 26.21
CA ALA A 470 8.35 28.94 24.94
C ALA A 470 7.49 30.23 24.96
N HIS A 471 8.07 31.35 25.44
CA HIS A 471 7.60 32.68 25.05
C HIS A 471 8.19 33.02 23.68
N VAL A 472 7.46 32.70 22.61
CA VAL A 472 7.76 33.19 21.26
C VAL A 472 7.02 34.52 21.09
N ASN A 473 7.72 35.62 21.35
CA ASN A 473 7.32 36.93 20.85
C ASN A 473 7.77 37.02 19.38
N ASP A 474 6.86 36.80 18.42
CA ASP A 474 6.54 37.80 17.38
C ASP A 474 5.40 37.30 16.46
N MET A 475 4.73 38.27 15.85
CA MET A 475 3.49 38.24 15.08
C MET A 475 3.45 37.27 13.88
N ASP A 476 2.45 36.39 13.83
CA ASP A 476 1.36 36.45 12.84
C ASP A 476 0.24 35.49 13.25
N SER A 477 -0.95 36.02 13.55
CA SER A 477 -2.09 35.25 14.09
C SER A 477 -2.96 34.59 13.01
N LYS A 478 -2.44 34.48 11.79
CA LYS A 478 -3.01 33.69 10.70
C LYS A 478 -1.98 32.65 10.25
N PRO A 479 -2.36 31.39 9.99
CA PRO A 479 -1.46 30.45 9.34
C PRO A 479 -1.12 30.99 7.95
N GLY A 480 0.01 31.67 7.84
CA GLY A 480 0.55 32.15 6.57
C GLY A 480 1.26 31.01 5.85
N VAL A 481 1.02 30.87 4.56
CA VAL A 481 1.75 29.91 3.72
C VAL A 481 3.21 30.29 3.69
N LEU A 482 4.08 29.35 4.06
CA LEU A 482 5.50 29.59 4.13
C LEU A 482 6.09 29.76 2.72
N ARG A 483 7.22 30.46 2.66
CA ARG A 483 8.01 30.64 1.45
C ARG A 483 9.47 30.33 1.76
N GLU A 484 10.16 29.73 0.80
CA GLU A 484 11.58 29.45 0.93
C GLU A 484 12.38 30.74 1.04
N THR A 485 13.45 30.68 1.82
CA THR A 485 14.37 31.81 1.96
C THR A 485 15.34 31.81 0.78
N VAL A 486 15.37 32.88 0.00
CA VAL A 486 16.29 33.00 -1.14
C VAL A 486 17.70 33.32 -0.63
N SER A 487 18.66 32.45 -0.93
CA SER A 487 20.08 32.66 -0.59
C SER A 487 20.63 33.89 -1.34
N LYS A 488 21.26 34.81 -0.60
CA LYS A 488 21.85 36.04 -1.17
C LYS A 488 23.25 35.80 -1.74
N THR A 489 23.96 34.83 -1.21
CA THR A 489 25.29 34.38 -1.69
C THR A 489 25.18 33.27 -2.75
N GLY A 490 23.97 32.75 -2.96
CA GLY A 490 23.72 31.63 -3.85
C GLY A 490 24.46 30.38 -3.38
N LEU A 491 24.49 30.17 -2.06
CA LEU A 491 25.05 29.03 -1.36
C LEU A 491 24.34 27.74 -1.78
N GLN A 492 25.12 26.69 -2.05
CA GLN A 492 24.63 25.36 -2.41
C GLN A 492 25.42 24.28 -1.68
N LEU A 493 24.74 23.19 -1.36
CA LEU A 493 25.32 22.00 -0.75
C LEU A 493 25.03 20.78 -1.62
N GLU A 494 26.05 19.96 -1.82
CA GLU A 494 25.96 18.67 -2.50
C GLU A 494 26.58 17.59 -1.62
N ILE A 495 25.92 16.44 -1.50
CA ILE A 495 26.40 15.31 -0.69
C ILE A 495 26.55 14.09 -1.61
N THR A 496 27.74 13.50 -1.62
CA THR A 496 28.10 12.40 -2.53
C THR A 496 28.87 11.30 -1.79
N ASN A 497 28.81 10.07 -2.31
CA ASN A 497 29.70 8.97 -1.96
C ASN A 497 30.75 8.78 -3.07
N THR A 498 31.98 8.40 -2.72
CA THR A 498 33.06 8.16 -3.70
C THR A 498 32.97 6.79 -4.36
N GLU A 499 32.50 5.79 -3.60
CA GLU A 499 32.37 4.40 -4.04
C GLU A 499 31.00 3.84 -3.66
N VAL A 500 30.63 2.70 -4.28
CA VAL A 500 29.41 1.97 -3.94
C VAL A 500 29.46 1.52 -2.47
N LEU A 501 28.37 1.75 -1.74
CA LEU A 501 28.29 1.48 -0.32
C LEU A 501 27.93 0.01 -0.08
N TYR A 502 28.93 -0.79 0.27
CA TYR A 502 28.75 -2.19 0.69
C TYR A 502 28.88 -2.32 2.20
N PRO A 503 28.04 -3.13 2.86
CA PRO A 503 28.22 -3.45 4.27
C PRO A 503 29.60 -4.08 4.51
N GLY A 504 30.31 -3.59 5.52
CA GLY A 504 31.66 -4.04 5.88
C GLY A 504 32.79 -3.20 5.26
N ASN A 505 32.49 -2.26 4.35
CA ASN A 505 33.45 -1.29 3.84
C ASN A 505 33.35 0.06 4.57
N PRO A 506 34.43 0.85 4.71
CA PRO A 506 34.31 2.22 5.17
C PRO A 506 33.35 3.04 4.30
N LEU A 507 32.52 3.90 4.90
CA LEU A 507 31.71 4.85 4.13
C LEU A 507 32.58 6.07 3.81
N GLU A 508 32.90 6.23 2.54
CA GLU A 508 33.64 7.38 2.03
C GLU A 508 32.66 8.39 1.40
N LEU A 509 32.27 9.37 2.21
CA LEU A 509 31.29 10.39 1.85
C LEU A 509 32.00 11.75 1.72
N ALA A 510 31.35 12.70 1.05
CA ALA A 510 31.83 14.06 0.95
C ALA A 510 30.71 15.07 0.79
N ILE A 511 30.91 16.23 1.43
CA ILE A 511 30.03 17.39 1.37
C ILE A 511 30.73 18.49 0.58
N THR A 512 30.15 18.90 -0.53
CA THR A 512 30.68 19.98 -1.37
C THR A 512 29.89 21.25 -1.09
N VAL A 513 30.60 22.29 -0.68
CA VAL A 513 30.07 23.64 -0.47
C VAL A 513 30.36 24.48 -1.71
N LYS A 514 29.33 25.08 -2.31
CA LYS A 514 29.46 25.92 -3.51
C LYS A 514 28.80 27.28 -3.29
N THR A 515 29.31 28.31 -3.96
CA THR A 515 28.67 29.64 -4.02
C THR A 515 28.60 30.09 -5.47
N SER A 516 27.42 30.50 -5.91
CA SER A 516 27.22 31.00 -7.29
C SER A 516 27.50 32.49 -7.44
N THR A 517 27.59 33.24 -6.34
CA THR A 517 28.03 34.64 -6.36
C THR A 517 29.55 34.76 -6.19
N PRO A 518 30.25 35.49 -7.08
CA PRO A 518 31.67 35.79 -6.88
C PRO A 518 31.88 36.58 -5.59
N GLY A 519 32.84 36.15 -4.78
CA GLY A 519 33.15 36.80 -3.51
C GLY A 519 34.13 35.98 -2.68
N ASN A 520 34.52 36.53 -1.54
CA ASN A 520 35.28 35.82 -0.53
C ASN A 520 34.33 35.43 0.60
N TRP A 521 33.98 34.15 0.65
CA TRP A 521 32.99 33.64 1.59
C TRP A 521 33.66 32.82 2.67
N THR A 522 33.34 33.09 3.93
CA THR A 522 33.70 32.24 5.07
C THR A 522 32.44 31.55 5.56
N ILE A 523 32.42 30.22 5.47
CA ILE A 523 31.23 29.40 5.68
C ILE A 523 31.51 28.43 6.81
N ASN A 524 30.67 28.43 7.84
CA ASN A 524 30.68 27.41 8.87
C ASN A 524 29.88 26.21 8.37
N LEU A 525 30.56 25.08 8.16
CA LEU A 525 29.96 23.82 7.76
C LEU A 525 29.88 22.87 8.96
N ALA A 526 28.72 22.27 9.15
CA ALA A 526 28.54 21.09 9.99
C ALA A 526 27.85 20.01 9.16
N GLY A 527 28.27 18.75 9.29
CA GLY A 527 27.59 17.63 8.66
C GLY A 527 27.64 16.39 9.53
N SER A 528 26.54 15.65 9.59
CA SER A 528 26.43 14.42 10.39
C SER A 528 25.99 13.24 9.54
N CYS A 529 26.45 12.04 9.90
CA CYS A 529 26.02 10.77 9.33
C CYS A 529 25.36 9.91 10.40
N GLN A 530 24.14 9.45 10.15
CA GLN A 530 23.34 8.61 11.04
C GLN A 530 22.79 7.40 10.29
N LEU A 531 22.57 6.28 10.99
CA LEU A 531 21.69 5.22 10.52
C LEU A 531 20.27 5.50 10.97
N GLN A 532 19.34 5.46 10.03
CA GLN A 532 17.92 5.66 10.32
C GLN A 532 17.08 4.52 9.76
N SER A 533 16.03 4.12 10.48
CA SER A 533 14.95 3.31 9.90
C SER A 533 14.25 4.08 8.78
N TYR A 534 13.42 3.38 7.98
CA TYR A 534 12.69 4.04 6.91
C TYR A 534 11.68 5.09 7.42
N THR A 535 11.26 5.04 8.69
CA THR A 535 10.38 6.04 9.34
C THR A 535 11.12 7.27 9.88
N GLY A 536 12.45 7.32 9.70
CA GLY A 536 13.29 8.41 10.19
C GLY A 536 13.69 8.28 11.66
N LYS A 537 13.51 7.09 12.27
CA LYS A 537 14.02 6.77 13.61
C LYS A 537 15.54 6.58 13.55
N VAL A 538 16.30 7.35 14.31
CA VAL A 538 17.76 7.23 14.42
C VAL A 538 18.10 6.00 15.24
N GLU A 539 18.79 5.04 14.61
CA GLU A 539 19.29 3.82 15.26
C GLU A 539 20.74 3.97 15.73
N ALA A 540 21.55 4.78 15.02
CA ALA A 540 22.91 5.10 15.44
C ALA A 540 23.39 6.44 14.86
N SER A 541 24.14 7.19 15.66
CA SER A 541 24.99 8.29 15.16
C SER A 541 26.37 7.72 14.82
N LEU A 542 26.81 7.89 13.57
CA LEU A 542 28.05 7.28 13.09
C LEU A 542 29.25 8.24 13.16
N GLY A 543 29.02 9.53 12.94
CA GLY A 543 30.06 10.54 12.99
C GLY A 543 29.60 11.88 12.43
N TYR A 544 30.43 12.90 12.60
CA TYR A 544 30.19 14.24 12.09
C TYR A 544 31.48 14.90 11.63
N VAL A 545 31.34 15.96 10.84
CA VAL A 545 32.40 16.90 10.45
C VAL A 545 31.95 18.31 10.79
N LYS A 546 32.89 19.14 11.26
CA LYS A 546 32.64 20.55 11.53
C LYS A 546 33.88 21.35 11.14
N GLU A 547 33.74 22.20 10.13
CA GLU A 547 34.85 22.93 9.54
C GLU A 547 34.44 24.36 9.14
N THR A 548 35.41 25.27 9.09
CA THR A 548 35.23 26.59 8.50
C THR A 548 35.84 26.58 7.09
N VAL A 549 34.98 26.65 6.08
CA VAL A 549 35.36 26.65 4.67
C VAL A 549 35.58 28.08 4.21
N LYS A 550 36.75 28.36 3.63
CA LYS A 550 37.08 29.65 3.01
C LYS A 550 37.09 29.51 1.49
N LEU A 551 36.15 30.18 0.83
CA LEU A 551 36.07 30.26 -0.62
C LEU A 551 36.69 31.60 -1.06
N GLU A 552 38.03 31.64 -1.15
CA GLU A 552 38.81 32.80 -1.58
C GLU A 552 39.13 32.67 -3.08
N GLY A 553 38.22 33.11 -3.95
CA GLY A 553 38.37 33.00 -5.41
C GLY A 553 38.10 31.61 -6.02
N LYS A 554 37.73 30.63 -5.20
CA LYS A 554 37.19 29.33 -5.65
C LYS A 554 35.67 29.32 -5.52
N SER A 555 34.97 28.71 -6.48
CA SER A 555 33.51 28.59 -6.42
C SER A 555 33.02 27.41 -5.58
N GLU A 556 33.89 26.46 -5.24
CA GLU A 556 33.54 25.27 -4.47
C GLU A 556 34.70 24.71 -3.64
N THR A 557 34.37 23.96 -2.58
CA THR A 557 35.31 23.16 -1.79
C THR A 557 34.62 21.89 -1.29
N LYS A 558 35.34 20.77 -1.32
CA LYS A 558 34.85 19.45 -0.91
C LYS A 558 35.44 19.06 0.44
N VAL A 559 34.57 18.73 1.40
CA VAL A 559 34.92 18.31 2.75
C VAL A 559 34.62 16.82 2.92
N PRO A 560 35.62 15.97 3.21
CA PRO A 560 35.40 14.52 3.35
C PRO A 560 34.72 14.18 4.68
N LEU A 561 33.84 13.17 4.65
CA LEU A 561 33.21 12.56 5.82
C LEU A 561 33.44 11.05 5.74
N LYS A 562 34.41 10.55 6.51
CA LYS A 562 34.80 9.13 6.51
C LYS A 562 34.27 8.42 7.75
N ILE A 563 33.59 7.30 7.55
CA ILE A 563 32.99 6.50 8.61
C ILE A 563 33.58 5.08 8.56
N ALA A 564 34.16 4.62 9.66
CA ALA A 564 34.72 3.27 9.75
C ALA A 564 33.63 2.19 9.73
N ALA A 565 33.91 1.02 9.11
CA ALA A 565 32.94 -0.07 9.02
C ALA A 565 32.37 -0.50 10.38
N ASP A 566 33.24 -0.67 11.38
CA ASP A 566 32.87 -1.12 12.72
C ASP A 566 31.86 -0.20 13.42
N SER A 567 31.82 1.09 13.05
CA SER A 567 30.90 2.07 13.66
C SER A 567 29.43 1.78 13.36
N TYR A 568 29.13 1.12 12.25
CA TYR A 568 27.77 0.88 11.78
C TYR A 568 27.41 -0.61 11.69
N MET A 569 28.40 -1.51 11.55
CA MET A 569 28.16 -2.95 11.38
C MET A 569 27.44 -3.59 12.57
N LYS A 570 27.73 -3.13 13.80
CA LYS A 570 27.05 -3.63 15.00
C LYS A 570 25.55 -3.33 14.94
N THR A 571 25.18 -2.12 14.55
CA THR A 571 23.78 -1.69 14.43
C THR A 571 23.07 -2.44 13.30
N LEU A 572 23.72 -2.61 12.14
CA LEU A 572 23.18 -3.40 11.03
C LEU A 572 22.83 -4.83 11.46
N ALA A 573 23.71 -5.47 12.23
CA ALA A 573 23.50 -6.83 12.71
C ALA A 573 22.42 -6.94 13.79
N SER A 574 22.18 -5.89 14.58
CA SER A 574 21.25 -5.92 15.72
C SER A 574 19.84 -5.43 15.43
N VAL A 575 19.66 -4.52 14.47
CA VAL A 575 18.35 -3.95 14.13
C VAL A 575 17.71 -4.83 13.07
N GLU A 576 16.51 -5.38 13.29
CA GLU A 576 15.87 -6.24 12.27
C GLU A 576 15.36 -5.47 11.06
N ASP A 577 14.98 -4.20 11.22
CA ASP A 577 14.55 -3.34 10.12
C ASP A 577 15.69 -3.00 9.16
N GLU A 578 15.31 -2.66 7.92
CA GLU A 578 16.22 -2.00 7.00
C GLU A 578 16.52 -0.58 7.48
N VAL A 579 17.81 -0.27 7.54
CA VAL A 579 18.30 1.06 7.90
C VAL A 579 19.04 1.66 6.71
N LEU A 580 18.91 2.98 6.58
CA LEU A 580 19.51 3.77 5.53
C LEU A 580 20.54 4.73 6.14
N ILE A 581 21.55 5.08 5.34
CA ILE A 581 22.58 6.04 5.70
C ILE A 581 22.01 7.43 5.43
N HIS A 582 21.77 8.19 6.49
CA HIS A 582 21.24 9.54 6.40
C HIS A 582 22.33 10.56 6.68
N ILE A 583 22.50 11.53 5.79
CA ILE A 583 23.46 12.61 5.94
C ILE A 583 22.71 13.94 5.95
N THR A 584 22.98 14.74 6.96
CA THR A 584 22.48 16.11 7.09
C THR A 584 23.66 17.06 7.10
N ALA A 585 23.61 18.11 6.27
CA ALA A 585 24.62 19.15 6.19
C ALA A 585 23.98 20.53 6.43
N ILE A 586 24.61 21.34 7.27
CA ILE A 586 24.24 22.71 7.61
C ILE A 586 25.41 23.61 7.21
N ALA A 587 25.12 24.65 6.44
CA ALA A 587 26.08 25.70 6.11
C ALA A 587 25.55 27.07 6.50
N GLU A 588 26.38 27.88 7.14
CA GLU A 588 26.06 29.25 7.57
C GLU A 588 27.19 30.20 7.10
N VAL A 589 26.83 31.22 6.33
CA VAL A 589 27.77 32.26 5.90
C VAL A 589 28.03 33.22 7.05
N GLN A 590 29.30 33.41 7.42
CA GLN A 590 29.66 34.32 8.51
C GLN A 590 29.28 35.78 8.18
N GLY A 591 28.68 36.46 9.15
CA GLY A 591 28.28 37.87 9.02
C GLY A 591 27.03 38.11 8.18
N MET A 592 26.35 37.06 7.71
CA MET A 592 25.10 37.15 6.95
C MET A 592 24.04 36.22 7.55
N ASP A 593 22.77 36.55 7.37
CA ASP A 593 21.68 35.61 7.63
C ASP A 593 21.41 34.77 6.38
N ASP A 594 22.45 34.05 5.93
CA ASP A 594 22.41 33.15 4.78
C ASP A 594 22.81 31.75 5.24
N LYS A 595 21.83 30.86 5.31
CA LYS A 595 21.92 29.53 5.88
C LYS A 595 21.25 28.54 4.95
N LEU A 596 21.82 27.35 4.85
CA LEU A 596 21.27 26.26 4.06
C LEU A 596 21.36 24.96 4.84
N THR A 597 20.34 24.12 4.67
CA THR A 597 20.36 22.73 5.13
C THR A 597 20.09 21.83 3.95
N LYS A 598 20.88 20.75 3.84
CA LYS A 598 20.69 19.72 2.83
C LYS A 598 20.74 18.36 3.48
N GLU A 599 19.83 17.49 3.06
CA GLU A 599 19.79 16.10 3.49
C GLU A 599 19.92 15.19 2.28
N THR A 600 20.47 14.00 2.50
CA THR A 600 20.40 12.89 1.55
C THR A 600 20.32 11.57 2.29
N THR A 601 19.70 10.58 1.64
CA THR A 601 19.57 9.22 2.17
C THR A 601 20.16 8.25 1.14
N MET A 602 21.07 7.39 1.60
CA MET A 602 21.75 6.40 0.78
C MET A 602 21.48 4.99 1.31
N ARG A 603 21.51 4.00 0.43
CA ARG A 603 21.33 2.58 0.78
C ARG A 603 22.62 1.80 0.63
N PHE A 604 22.68 0.65 1.28
CA PHE A 604 23.68 -0.36 0.98
C PHE A 604 23.29 -1.14 -0.28
N GLU A 605 24.28 -1.51 -1.08
CA GLU A 605 24.09 -2.41 -2.22
C GLU A 605 24.36 -3.86 -1.84
N TYR A 606 23.62 -4.79 -2.46
CA TYR A 606 23.69 -6.20 -2.15
C TYR A 606 23.90 -7.07 -3.41
N PRO A 607 24.60 -8.21 -3.30
CA PRO A 607 24.71 -9.16 -4.41
C PRO A 607 23.35 -9.76 -4.78
N PRO A 608 23.04 -9.99 -6.06
CA PRO A 608 21.75 -10.53 -6.48
C PRO A 608 21.62 -12.03 -6.26
N ILE A 609 20.37 -12.51 -6.20
CA ILE A 609 20.01 -13.94 -6.29
C ILE A 609 19.81 -14.29 -7.77
N THR A 610 20.38 -15.40 -8.21
CA THR A 610 20.17 -15.97 -9.54
C THR A 610 19.11 -17.06 -9.47
N VAL A 611 18.09 -16.98 -10.34
CA VAL A 611 17.05 -18.01 -10.48
C VAL A 611 17.28 -18.79 -11.78
N GLN A 612 17.34 -20.11 -11.69
CA GLN A 612 17.50 -21.03 -12.81
C GLN A 612 16.26 -21.92 -12.92
N MET A 613 15.51 -21.76 -14.00
CA MET A 613 14.31 -22.53 -14.32
C MET A 613 14.02 -22.42 -15.83
N PRO A 614 13.18 -23.29 -16.43
CA PRO A 614 12.78 -23.13 -17.82
C PRO A 614 11.95 -21.85 -18.04
N GLU A 615 11.94 -21.35 -19.27
CA GLU A 615 11.10 -20.21 -19.67
C GLU A 615 9.62 -20.60 -19.88
N MET A 616 9.38 -21.87 -20.18
CA MET A 616 8.06 -22.46 -20.40
C MET A 616 7.92 -23.78 -19.63
N ALA A 617 6.72 -24.02 -19.09
CA ALA A 617 6.33 -25.30 -18.51
C ALA A 617 4.87 -25.61 -18.87
N LYS A 618 4.45 -26.86 -18.68
CA LYS A 618 3.07 -27.30 -18.95
C LYS A 618 2.27 -27.44 -17.67
N LEU A 619 0.96 -27.27 -17.80
CA LEU A 619 0.01 -27.46 -16.71
C LEU A 619 0.14 -28.90 -16.16
N ASN A 620 0.25 -29.02 -14.83
CA ASN A 620 0.42 -30.29 -14.11
C ASN A 620 1.68 -31.11 -14.45
N GLU A 621 2.64 -30.58 -15.21
CA GLU A 621 3.95 -31.20 -15.42
C GLU A 621 5.00 -30.60 -14.48
N GLU A 622 5.85 -31.45 -13.91
CA GLU A 622 6.88 -31.02 -12.96
C GLU A 622 8.09 -30.38 -13.65
N PHE A 623 8.65 -29.34 -13.02
CA PHE A 623 9.96 -28.80 -13.39
C PHE A 623 10.77 -28.40 -12.15
N ALA A 624 12.10 -28.32 -12.27
CA ALA A 624 12.97 -27.87 -11.19
C ALA A 624 13.25 -26.36 -11.29
N CYS A 625 13.21 -25.66 -10.16
CA CYS A 625 13.64 -24.27 -10.02
C CYS A 625 14.74 -24.18 -8.95
N ALA A 626 15.89 -23.63 -9.33
CA ALA A 626 17.03 -23.45 -8.44
C ALA A 626 17.32 -21.97 -8.15
N PHE A 627 17.58 -21.66 -6.89
CA PHE A 627 17.95 -20.34 -6.38
C PHE A 627 19.40 -20.38 -5.93
N ILE A 628 20.22 -19.50 -6.49
CA ILE A 628 21.67 -19.47 -6.27
C ILE A 628 22.07 -18.08 -5.78
N PHE A 629 22.78 -18.03 -4.66
CA PHE A 629 23.32 -16.78 -4.13
C PHE A 629 24.79 -16.95 -3.78
N LYS A 630 25.61 -15.95 -4.14
CA LYS A 630 27.02 -15.87 -3.76
C LYS A 630 27.22 -14.67 -2.85
N ASN A 631 27.71 -14.90 -1.63
CA ASN A 631 28.12 -13.80 -0.77
C ASN A 631 29.39 -13.14 -1.35
N LYS A 632 29.21 -11.99 -2.02
CA LYS A 632 30.32 -11.16 -2.54
C LYS A 632 30.76 -10.07 -1.57
N LEU A 633 30.12 -9.96 -0.40
CA LEU A 633 30.50 -9.01 0.64
C LEU A 633 31.73 -9.51 1.39
N ASN A 634 32.47 -8.59 2.02
CA ASN A 634 33.65 -8.93 2.83
C ASN A 634 33.30 -9.36 4.25
N VAL A 635 32.01 -9.41 4.60
CA VAL A 635 31.49 -9.81 5.91
C VAL A 635 30.69 -11.12 5.82
N PRO A 636 30.69 -11.93 6.89
CA PRO A 636 29.78 -13.07 6.98
C PRO A 636 28.33 -12.59 7.04
N LEU A 637 27.43 -13.42 6.49
CA LEU A 637 25.99 -13.23 6.60
C LEU A 637 25.43 -14.29 7.52
N ASP A 638 25.00 -13.89 8.71
CA ASP A 638 24.58 -14.82 9.75
C ASP A 638 23.07 -15.09 9.65
N ASN A 639 22.67 -16.31 9.98
CA ASN A 639 21.26 -16.76 9.97
C ASN A 639 20.53 -16.47 8.64
N CYS A 640 21.16 -16.81 7.52
CA CYS A 640 20.58 -16.57 6.20
C CYS A 640 19.33 -17.44 5.97
N LYS A 641 18.25 -16.82 5.51
CA LYS A 641 17.00 -17.50 5.14
C LYS A 641 16.59 -17.12 3.73
N LEU A 642 16.20 -18.11 2.94
CA LEU A 642 15.66 -17.92 1.59
C LEU A 642 14.16 -18.26 1.60
N LEU A 643 13.33 -17.29 1.24
CA LEU A 643 11.88 -17.38 1.16
C LEU A 643 11.47 -17.36 -0.31
N VAL A 644 10.63 -18.29 -0.76
CA VAL A 644 10.22 -18.39 -2.17
C VAL A 644 8.73 -18.69 -2.29
N GLU A 645 8.07 -18.13 -3.30
CA GLU A 645 6.66 -18.40 -3.61
C GLU A 645 6.38 -18.20 -5.11
N GLY A 646 5.52 -19.06 -5.68
CA GLY A 646 5.02 -18.93 -7.05
C GLY A 646 3.52 -19.18 -7.09
N LEU A 647 2.73 -18.13 -7.31
CA LEU A 647 1.27 -18.22 -7.32
C LEU A 647 0.76 -19.17 -8.41
N GLY A 648 -0.13 -20.09 -8.06
CA GLY A 648 -0.55 -21.16 -8.97
C GLY A 648 0.56 -22.17 -9.37
N ILE A 649 1.72 -22.18 -8.70
CA ILE A 649 2.80 -23.14 -8.95
C ILE A 649 3.15 -23.90 -7.67
N PHE A 650 3.46 -23.20 -6.57
CA PHE A 650 3.74 -23.82 -5.27
C PHE A 650 3.48 -22.84 -4.13
N LYS A 651 3.15 -23.37 -2.94
CA LYS A 651 2.93 -22.57 -1.72
C LYS A 651 4.26 -22.06 -1.18
N MET A 652 4.25 -20.92 -0.48
CA MET A 652 5.43 -20.33 0.14
C MET A 652 6.30 -21.37 0.88
N ALA A 653 7.60 -21.38 0.55
CA ALA A 653 8.60 -22.23 1.17
C ALA A 653 9.75 -21.38 1.75
N SER A 654 10.37 -21.90 2.81
CA SER A 654 11.51 -21.25 3.48
C SER A 654 12.66 -22.26 3.61
N PHE A 655 13.86 -21.83 3.26
CA PHE A 655 15.09 -22.60 3.40
C PHE A 655 16.02 -21.88 4.37
N ASP A 656 16.39 -22.57 5.45
CA ASP A 656 17.45 -22.12 6.35
C ASP A 656 18.81 -22.44 5.73
N GLN A 657 19.64 -21.42 5.56
CA GLN A 657 20.97 -21.51 4.94
C GLN A 657 22.09 -21.42 5.99
N GLY A 658 21.76 -21.15 7.25
CA GLY A 658 22.74 -20.86 8.31
C GLY A 658 23.64 -19.68 7.95
N ASP A 659 24.91 -19.75 8.38
CA ASP A 659 25.88 -18.67 8.16
C ASP A 659 26.60 -18.81 6.81
N VAL A 660 26.58 -17.75 6.00
CA VAL A 660 27.22 -17.71 4.68
C VAL A 660 28.46 -16.83 4.73
N LYS A 661 29.64 -17.46 4.78
CA LYS A 661 30.94 -16.75 4.82
C LYS A 661 31.25 -16.01 3.49
N PRO A 662 32.12 -14.98 3.50
CA PRO A 662 32.57 -14.29 2.29
C PRO A 662 33.04 -15.27 1.20
N GLY A 663 32.60 -15.04 -0.03
CA GLY A 663 32.93 -15.85 -1.20
C GLY A 663 32.15 -17.16 -1.36
N ARG A 664 31.41 -17.61 -0.33
CA ARG A 664 30.62 -18.86 -0.39
C ARG A 664 29.38 -18.70 -1.27
N ILE A 665 28.95 -19.84 -1.81
CA ILE A 665 27.76 -19.97 -2.67
C ILE A 665 26.78 -20.91 -1.98
N ILE A 666 25.52 -20.52 -1.94
CA ILE A 666 24.39 -21.38 -1.56
C ILE A 666 23.54 -21.68 -2.78
N LYS A 667 22.98 -22.89 -2.82
CA LYS A 667 22.02 -23.34 -3.83
C LYS A 667 20.87 -24.04 -3.11
N SER A 668 19.64 -23.64 -3.43
CA SER A 668 18.42 -24.33 -3.01
C SER A 668 17.55 -24.64 -4.22
N GLU A 669 16.84 -25.75 -4.17
CA GLU A 669 16.06 -26.25 -5.30
C GLU A 669 14.67 -26.68 -4.84
N ILE A 670 13.68 -26.44 -5.69
CA ILE A 670 12.29 -26.85 -5.46
C ILE A 670 11.72 -27.46 -6.73
N ILE A 671 10.93 -28.52 -6.57
CA ILE A 671 10.12 -29.10 -7.64
C ILE A 671 8.80 -28.33 -7.71
N CYS A 672 8.49 -27.83 -8.89
CA CYS A 672 7.37 -26.96 -9.18
C CYS A 672 6.31 -27.73 -9.98
N THR A 673 5.03 -27.57 -9.63
CA THR A 673 3.90 -28.19 -10.37
C THR A 673 2.84 -27.13 -10.66
N PRO A 674 2.83 -26.52 -11.86
CA PRO A 674 1.84 -25.51 -12.24
C PRO A 674 0.41 -26.04 -12.18
N THR A 675 -0.48 -25.22 -11.64
CA THR A 675 -1.92 -25.48 -11.52
C THR A 675 -2.78 -24.46 -12.27
N ARG A 676 -2.14 -23.42 -12.84
CA ARG A 676 -2.81 -22.37 -13.62
C ARG A 676 -1.97 -21.98 -14.84
N VAL A 677 -2.63 -21.88 -16.00
CA VAL A 677 -2.04 -21.45 -17.27
C VAL A 677 -1.74 -19.94 -17.30
N GLY A 678 -0.99 -19.52 -18.33
CA GLY A 678 -0.63 -18.14 -18.60
C GLY A 678 0.72 -17.75 -18.01
N GLU A 679 1.05 -16.46 -18.08
CA GLU A 679 2.26 -15.91 -17.48
C GLU A 679 2.16 -15.98 -15.95
N LYS A 680 3.22 -16.49 -15.32
CA LYS A 680 3.38 -16.61 -13.86
C LYS A 680 4.73 -16.06 -13.44
N LYS A 681 4.85 -15.76 -12.15
CA LYS A 681 6.10 -15.29 -11.55
C LYS A 681 6.43 -16.12 -10.32
N ILE A 682 7.73 -16.35 -10.14
CA ILE A 682 8.30 -16.87 -8.90
C ILE A 682 9.08 -15.73 -8.26
N VAL A 683 8.75 -15.43 -7.01
CA VAL A 683 9.45 -14.45 -6.18
C VAL A 683 10.36 -15.19 -5.21
N ALA A 684 11.59 -14.70 -5.06
CA ALA A 684 12.56 -15.19 -4.09
C ALA A 684 13.15 -14.04 -3.30
N LYS A 685 13.33 -14.26 -2.01
CA LYS A 685 13.90 -13.27 -1.09
C LYS A 685 14.88 -13.91 -0.13
N LEU A 686 16.06 -13.33 -0.03
CA LEU A 686 17.08 -13.71 0.95
C LEU A 686 17.18 -12.64 2.05
N THR A 687 17.16 -13.08 3.30
CA THR A 687 17.36 -12.24 4.49
C THR A 687 18.46 -12.82 5.37
N SER A 688 19.16 -11.97 6.12
CA SER A 688 20.18 -12.34 7.11
C SER A 688 20.29 -11.26 8.19
N ALA A 689 21.11 -11.50 9.22
CA ALA A 689 21.36 -10.49 10.25
C ALA A 689 21.95 -9.19 9.68
N GLN A 690 22.82 -9.25 8.67
CA GLN A 690 23.47 -8.06 8.09
C GLN A 690 22.77 -7.53 6.83
N VAL A 691 21.99 -8.36 6.14
CA VAL A 691 21.32 -8.03 4.87
C VAL A 691 19.83 -8.27 5.01
N LYS A 692 19.05 -7.19 4.95
CA LYS A 692 17.64 -7.23 5.36
C LYS A 692 16.71 -7.79 4.31
N ALA A 693 16.92 -7.46 3.05
CA ALA A 693 16.14 -8.04 1.96
C ALA A 693 16.90 -7.93 0.63
N ILE A 694 17.26 -9.07 0.05
CA ILE A 694 17.57 -9.19 -1.38
C ILE A 694 16.40 -9.88 -2.02
N SER A 695 15.68 -9.22 -2.92
CA SER A 695 14.57 -9.81 -3.65
C SER A 695 14.92 -9.99 -5.12
N THR A 696 14.39 -11.03 -5.73
CA THR A 696 14.42 -11.26 -7.17
C THR A 696 13.12 -11.92 -7.59
N GLU A 697 12.80 -11.81 -8.86
CA GLU A 697 11.69 -12.55 -9.44
C GLU A 697 12.07 -13.08 -10.81
N LYS A 698 11.34 -14.09 -11.27
CA LYS A 698 11.52 -14.65 -12.58
C LYS A 698 10.17 -15.09 -13.14
N ALA A 699 9.87 -14.61 -14.35
CA ALA A 699 8.66 -14.99 -15.08
C ALA A 699 8.81 -16.34 -15.77
N ILE A 700 7.69 -17.06 -15.91
CA ILE A 700 7.55 -18.33 -16.63
C ILE A 700 6.19 -18.37 -17.32
N THR A 701 6.13 -18.92 -18.54
CA THR A 701 4.86 -19.13 -19.24
C THR A 701 4.37 -20.56 -19.04
N ILE A 702 3.14 -20.72 -18.52
CA ILE A 702 2.50 -22.02 -18.34
C ILE A 702 1.52 -22.27 -19.49
N THR A 703 1.78 -23.31 -20.29
CA THR A 703 0.89 -23.76 -21.37
C THR A 703 -0.04 -24.88 -20.90
N GLU A 704 -1.08 -25.17 -21.68
CA GLU A 704 -1.94 -26.34 -21.46
C GLU A 704 -1.18 -27.67 -21.51
#